data_AF-A0A972U504-F1
#
_entry.id   AF-A0A972U504-F1
#
_cell.length_a   1.000
_cell.length_b   1.000
_cell.length_c   1.000
_cell.angle_alpha   90.00
_cell.angle_beta   90.00
_cell.angle_gamma   90.00
#
_symmetry.space_group_name_H-M   'P 1'
#
loop_
_entity.id
_entity.type
_entity.pdbx_description
1 polymer ?
#
loop_
_entity_poly.entity_id
_entity_poly.type
_entity_poly.pdbx_seq_one_letter_code
_entity_poly.pdbx_strand_id
1 'polypeptide(L)'
;MLAMVWIGISPVISAQVVAVPASAPKKPSILFSCAVENRYGYVGYDYMEDLAAKGWTVDYIEGAKELTWDKVKGYNVLVVFNFPQAGPVEPVGSTLFAPKPPWAKAYVDVLDKYVQAGGGLFLHYCSGFGGVAPNELLKPWGVQFPLLWIKDPSMQMMSNIPSEPLAYTDQILPSPVSDGIKGFWYPLGRFYLGQATMPILVDANWQVVARPGKSAYTDVPRYDRGESQPLPGALVPAEPVKDPALFAIRSFENGGRMAAIQTWYQWSLGSGDKWLFNSQVLSEGVGNRPSDYGQLLENTFTWLAEPSLQSGTVGGATPDPNRIVEPMLRAGAINQFHEWEYEEEEILEYRRPPTNGKIYRGLIGAQTVLSGGEGSVADWAKAAADLKLDFLVFLEDMVQFDAAKLDTLKAEVKAHSTATLQLFAGYRMKANTGNYIFHFGENPVWPEARLLMGDDERTFNLQYQNADGIWDVGNPAVDWCINNGRDMDNTIGYYNFTRSGNGLKMYDLRVYSMAAIRTYEAGKLVEDMTADYLTTCQSTAVPTPVSLNLVRSPDEMRRAVADESLTYAQARTLPQLFQDALRWNSSYDGLNVFLSNGPVIEAWPKCRRTMTFGAEKFVSGRSMVPSPVHVTSAVGLKEIRIYNGRVLFRRFLCNGAKEFETTLIFPNTTQQSMVLVAEDVQGGTATSFAYRQYKEGSLCPVFCADHVNDCGHMLLAHGSHWPMLFMTPKVPDAGFTWDGGPAPTRPLLPNQFTPPAVRTDKGDYLASTPYQVPLLEFSDESVTRCRMVSDRVLAQGVPEGNPWRGFGPLEPSPIVDLWASHTFFNAYQTGVMPNAYGAPCVNEGPIASLFTEQLTFKEDCTVKEIRLYHGGWRLADSLSSTLLAFGQGDQLEDVWDMTDAPDKPQQFHLAPGGWFALFSGQLANAHLFVNRGGPLLLQANPKTAYWLQLFADLAEPEMQTGQTYDVELSSQVWPLNRRPKTAAEIAGIVAYLVNPTGMNLIRGKQVAGLGGLLELTPDNFAVELSIPKPDGVERTVPLRVDGFNPRWSVGLYQVAGWRTHYYSKADSGWRALGLDFDHRAYIPLYVSKAANTHVLIGHPVVADAAGRDLFIQTTRINDGLDGKPPAWHVSVNNPLDTPVTTTLKRAMNVPGLEFTEAQVTLQPGEYRVLSPVMAVAP
;
A
#
# COMPACT_ATOMS: atom_id res chain seq x y z
N MET A 1 10.27 -53.41 -63.70
CA MET A 1 10.59 -54.86 -63.56
C MET A 1 10.33 -55.22 -62.10
N LEU A 2 9.41 -56.07 -61.66
CA LEU A 2 8.43 -56.98 -62.28
C LEU A 2 7.24 -57.12 -61.30
N ALA A 3 6.00 -56.94 -61.79
CA ALA A 3 4.92 -57.94 -61.88
C ALA A 3 4.04 -58.09 -60.61
N MET A 4 2.79 -57.57 -60.59
CA MET A 4 1.53 -58.19 -61.07
C MET A 4 1.21 -59.56 -60.42
N VAL A 5 0.14 -59.63 -59.61
CA VAL A 5 -0.99 -60.57 -59.76
C VAL A 5 -2.27 -59.96 -59.17
N TRP A 6 -3.31 -59.92 -60.00
CA TRP A 6 -4.73 -59.69 -59.68
C TRP A 6 -5.38 -61.02 -59.27
N ILE A 7 -6.22 -61.03 -58.23
CA ILE A 7 -7.35 -61.97 -58.12
C ILE A 7 -8.57 -61.16 -57.70
N GLY A 8 -9.57 -61.13 -58.58
CA GLY A 8 -10.86 -60.52 -58.33
C GLY A 8 -11.80 -61.48 -57.59
N ILE A 9 -12.48 -60.96 -56.58
CA ILE A 9 -13.72 -61.52 -56.04
C ILE A 9 -14.62 -60.33 -55.69
N SER A 10 -15.74 -60.16 -56.39
CA SER A 10 -16.87 -59.37 -55.89
C SER A 10 -17.56 -60.15 -54.78
N PRO A 11 -17.96 -59.47 -53.69
CA PRO A 11 -19.34 -59.62 -53.28
C PRO A 11 -19.98 -58.27 -52.91
N VAL A 12 -21.22 -58.13 -53.40
CA VAL A 12 -22.35 -57.38 -52.83
C VAL A 12 -22.03 -56.59 -51.55
N ILE A 13 -21.89 -55.27 -51.67
CA ILE A 13 -21.96 -54.35 -50.52
C ILE A 13 -23.43 -54.05 -50.26
N SER A 14 -23.99 -54.63 -49.20
CA SER A 14 -25.20 -54.09 -48.57
C SER A 14 -24.86 -52.73 -47.97
N ALA A 15 -25.62 -51.69 -48.32
CA ALA A 15 -25.57 -50.42 -47.63
C ALA A 15 -26.00 -50.60 -46.17
N GLN A 16 -25.05 -50.79 -45.26
CA GLN A 16 -25.27 -50.51 -43.85
C GLN A 16 -25.21 -49.00 -43.69
N VAL A 17 -26.38 -48.41 -43.44
CA VAL A 17 -26.49 -47.08 -42.84
C VAL A 17 -25.80 -47.16 -41.48
N VAL A 18 -24.55 -46.71 -41.40
CA VAL A 18 -23.91 -46.41 -40.12
C VAL A 18 -24.69 -45.23 -39.57
N ALA A 19 -25.51 -45.49 -38.54
CA ALA A 19 -26.07 -44.43 -37.73
C ALA A 19 -24.90 -43.61 -37.19
N VAL A 20 -24.76 -42.36 -37.68
CA VAL A 20 -23.89 -41.38 -37.05
C VAL A 20 -24.35 -41.30 -35.60
N PRO A 21 -23.49 -41.59 -34.60
CA PRO A 21 -23.89 -41.46 -33.22
C PRO A 21 -24.40 -40.03 -33.02
N ALA A 22 -25.58 -39.89 -32.41
CA ALA A 22 -26.13 -38.59 -32.05
C ALA A 22 -25.00 -37.79 -31.39
N SER A 23 -24.68 -36.62 -31.95
CA SER A 23 -23.66 -35.74 -31.39
C SER A 23 -23.95 -35.57 -29.91
N ALA A 24 -22.96 -35.84 -29.05
CA ALA A 24 -23.11 -35.67 -27.61
C ALA A 24 -23.80 -34.32 -27.34
N PRO A 25 -24.80 -34.26 -26.44
CA PRO A 25 -25.54 -33.04 -26.18
C PRO A 25 -24.56 -31.91 -25.90
N LYS A 26 -24.67 -30.81 -26.67
CA LYS A 26 -23.77 -29.66 -26.53
C LYS A 26 -23.95 -29.10 -25.12
N LYS A 27 -22.85 -29.02 -24.37
CA LYS A 27 -22.86 -28.41 -23.04
C LYS A 27 -23.18 -26.92 -23.17
N PRO A 28 -24.01 -26.35 -22.27
CA PRO A 28 -24.21 -24.91 -22.23
C PRO A 28 -22.89 -24.19 -21.93
N SER A 29 -22.68 -23.04 -22.55
CA SER A 29 -21.48 -22.21 -22.32
C SER A 29 -21.83 -20.78 -21.90
N ILE A 30 -21.05 -20.22 -20.97
CA ILE A 30 -21.25 -18.89 -20.38
C ILE A 30 -19.95 -18.09 -20.39
N LEU A 31 -20.04 -16.81 -20.74
CA LEU A 31 -18.94 -15.85 -20.74
C LEU A 31 -19.25 -14.70 -19.79
N PHE A 32 -18.37 -14.44 -18.82
CA PHE A 32 -18.42 -13.31 -17.92
C PHE A 32 -17.66 -12.11 -18.52
N SER A 33 -18.33 -10.97 -18.65
CA SER A 33 -17.86 -9.80 -19.37
C SER A 33 -17.79 -8.55 -18.52
N CYS A 34 -16.60 -7.94 -18.49
CA CYS A 34 -16.35 -6.65 -17.87
C CYS A 34 -15.63 -5.73 -18.87
N ALA A 35 -16.04 -4.47 -18.95
CA ALA A 35 -15.34 -3.49 -19.77
C ALA A 35 -13.90 -3.21 -19.27
N VAL A 36 -13.64 -3.46 -17.99
CA VAL A 36 -12.31 -3.42 -17.37
C VAL A 36 -11.81 -4.84 -17.09
N GLU A 37 -10.50 -5.02 -16.88
CA GLU A 37 -9.93 -6.32 -16.51
C GLU A 37 -10.56 -6.87 -15.21
N ASN A 38 -10.65 -8.20 -15.06
CA ASN A 38 -11.14 -8.86 -13.82
C ASN A 38 -10.11 -8.75 -12.67
N ARG A 39 -9.47 -7.59 -12.49
CA ARG A 39 -8.42 -7.34 -11.48
C ARG A 39 -8.89 -7.41 -10.03
N TYR A 40 -10.19 -7.59 -9.81
CA TYR A 40 -10.82 -7.40 -8.50
C TYR A 40 -11.78 -8.52 -8.13
N GLY A 41 -11.72 -9.67 -8.82
CA GLY A 41 -12.62 -10.80 -8.53
C GLY A 41 -14.10 -10.44 -8.70
N TYR A 42 -14.41 -9.66 -9.73
CA TYR A 42 -15.78 -9.25 -10.02
C TYR A 42 -16.68 -10.45 -10.33
N VAL A 43 -16.11 -11.48 -10.94
CA VAL A 43 -16.60 -12.86 -10.87
C VAL A 43 -15.60 -13.69 -10.07
N GLY A 44 -16.10 -14.45 -9.10
CA GLY A 44 -15.31 -15.34 -8.25
C GLY A 44 -14.90 -16.60 -9.01
N TYR A 45 -13.66 -17.06 -8.81
CA TYR A 45 -13.19 -18.29 -9.44
C TYR A 45 -13.92 -19.52 -8.90
N ASP A 46 -14.16 -19.59 -7.59
CA ASP A 46 -14.97 -20.64 -6.96
C ASP A 46 -16.37 -20.75 -7.58
N TYR A 47 -17.00 -19.61 -7.89
CA TYR A 47 -18.30 -19.59 -8.55
C TYR A 47 -18.24 -20.14 -9.99
N MET A 48 -17.18 -19.80 -10.73
CA MET A 48 -16.95 -20.36 -12.07
C MET A 48 -16.66 -21.86 -12.01
N GLU A 49 -15.91 -22.32 -11.01
CA GLU A 49 -15.65 -23.74 -10.76
C GLU A 49 -16.93 -24.50 -10.42
N ASP A 50 -17.81 -23.95 -9.58
CA ASP A 50 -19.12 -24.53 -9.25
C ASP A 50 -20.01 -24.66 -10.51
N LEU A 51 -20.09 -23.60 -11.34
CA LEU A 51 -20.80 -23.67 -12.62
C LEU A 51 -20.22 -24.75 -13.55
N ALA A 52 -18.89 -24.84 -13.63
CA ALA A 52 -18.23 -25.86 -14.44
C ALA A 52 -18.53 -27.28 -13.92
N ALA A 53 -18.53 -27.47 -12.59
CA ALA A 53 -18.92 -28.72 -11.94
C ALA A 53 -20.39 -29.09 -12.23
N LYS A 54 -21.27 -28.10 -12.38
CA LYS A 54 -22.67 -28.25 -12.83
C LYS A 54 -22.83 -28.49 -14.34
N GLY A 55 -21.73 -28.64 -15.07
CA GLY A 55 -21.73 -29.03 -16.49
C GLY A 55 -21.69 -27.88 -17.48
N TRP A 56 -21.52 -26.65 -17.01
CA TRP A 56 -21.31 -25.49 -17.89
C TRP A 56 -19.88 -25.45 -18.43
N THR A 57 -19.74 -24.89 -19.62
CA THR A 57 -18.44 -24.41 -20.10
C THR A 57 -18.31 -22.93 -19.74
N VAL A 58 -17.36 -22.59 -18.87
CA VAL A 58 -17.27 -21.27 -18.26
C VAL A 58 -16.02 -20.54 -18.73
N ASP A 59 -16.14 -19.24 -18.99
CA ASP A 59 -15.02 -18.35 -19.28
C ASP A 59 -15.33 -16.91 -18.84
N TYR A 60 -14.32 -16.04 -18.85
CA TYR A 60 -14.45 -14.59 -18.65
C TYR A 60 -13.57 -13.84 -19.65
N ILE A 61 -13.68 -12.50 -19.73
CA ILE A 61 -12.76 -11.66 -20.54
C ILE A 61 -11.82 -10.82 -19.67
N GLU A 62 -10.61 -10.58 -20.17
CA GLU A 62 -9.61 -9.69 -19.56
C GLU A 62 -9.70 -8.27 -20.14
N GLY A 63 -10.89 -7.68 -20.03
CA GLY A 63 -11.20 -6.31 -20.45
C GLY A 63 -11.80 -6.17 -21.85
N ALA A 64 -12.25 -4.95 -22.18
CA ALA A 64 -13.09 -4.68 -23.34
C ALA A 64 -12.52 -5.09 -24.71
N LYS A 65 -11.19 -5.18 -24.86
CA LYS A 65 -10.55 -5.56 -26.14
C LYS A 65 -10.78 -7.03 -26.51
N GLU A 66 -11.01 -7.91 -25.53
CA GLU A 66 -11.32 -9.32 -25.77
C GLU A 66 -12.79 -9.54 -26.19
N LEU A 67 -13.68 -8.57 -25.93
CA LEU A 67 -15.08 -8.64 -26.35
C LEU A 67 -15.21 -8.39 -27.86
N THR A 68 -14.97 -9.44 -28.63
CA THR A 68 -15.14 -9.44 -30.09
C THR A 68 -16.25 -10.39 -30.50
N TRP A 69 -16.80 -10.19 -31.70
CA TRP A 69 -17.77 -11.13 -32.27
C TRP A 69 -17.25 -12.56 -32.28
N ASP A 70 -15.98 -12.76 -32.66
CA ASP A 70 -15.38 -14.08 -32.74
C ASP A 70 -15.27 -14.78 -31.39
N LYS A 71 -15.08 -14.01 -30.32
CA LYS A 71 -15.12 -14.52 -28.95
C LYS A 71 -16.55 -14.85 -28.53
N VAL A 72 -17.47 -13.87 -28.58
CA VAL A 72 -18.81 -14.03 -27.97
C VAL A 72 -19.68 -15.06 -28.69
N LYS A 73 -19.51 -15.27 -30.00
CA LYS A 73 -20.29 -16.26 -30.77
C LYS A 73 -20.06 -17.71 -30.29
N GLY A 74 -18.99 -17.99 -29.55
CA GLY A 74 -18.74 -19.30 -28.95
C GLY A 74 -19.59 -19.59 -27.70
N TYR A 75 -20.32 -18.62 -27.16
CA TYR A 75 -21.00 -18.75 -25.87
C TYR A 75 -22.52 -18.68 -26.00
N ASN A 76 -23.24 -19.49 -25.21
CA ASN A 76 -24.70 -19.47 -25.16
C ASN A 76 -25.25 -18.33 -24.29
N VAL A 77 -24.51 -17.96 -23.25
CA VAL A 77 -24.83 -16.88 -22.32
C VAL A 77 -23.66 -15.90 -22.20
N LEU A 78 -23.97 -14.61 -22.17
CA LEU A 78 -23.05 -13.52 -21.86
C LEU A 78 -23.55 -12.76 -20.64
N VAL A 79 -22.74 -12.64 -19.59
CA VAL A 79 -23.07 -11.86 -18.38
C VAL A 79 -22.26 -10.59 -18.38
N VAL A 80 -22.90 -9.43 -18.45
CA VAL A 80 -22.25 -8.11 -18.44
C VAL A 80 -22.50 -7.45 -17.09
N PHE A 81 -21.43 -7.23 -16.32
CA PHE A 81 -21.51 -6.63 -14.98
C PHE A 81 -20.84 -5.27 -14.85
N ASN A 82 -20.22 -4.76 -15.92
CA ASN A 82 -19.80 -3.37 -16.04
C ASN A 82 -19.81 -2.92 -17.51
N PHE A 83 -20.06 -1.62 -17.74
CA PHE A 83 -20.15 -1.01 -19.07
C PHE A 83 -19.02 0.01 -19.31
N PRO A 84 -18.58 0.20 -20.57
CA PRO A 84 -17.67 1.29 -20.92
C PRO A 84 -18.32 2.66 -20.71
N GLN A 85 -17.53 3.69 -20.41
CA GLN A 85 -18.06 5.05 -20.27
C GLN A 85 -18.41 5.68 -21.64
N ALA A 86 -19.54 6.39 -21.73
CA ALA A 86 -20.00 7.07 -22.94
C ALA A 86 -19.82 8.58 -22.79
N GLY A 87 -19.03 9.20 -23.67
CA GLY A 87 -18.87 10.65 -23.77
C GLY A 87 -17.42 11.16 -23.65
N PRO A 88 -17.16 12.42 -24.04
CA PRO A 88 -15.92 13.13 -23.74
C PRO A 88 -15.98 13.62 -22.29
N VAL A 89 -15.85 12.71 -21.33
CA VAL A 89 -15.63 13.13 -19.94
C VAL A 89 -14.16 13.53 -19.88
N GLU A 90 -13.87 14.82 -19.77
CA GLU A 90 -12.54 15.25 -19.35
C GLU A 90 -12.20 14.53 -18.04
N PRO A 91 -10.96 14.07 -17.86
CA PRO A 91 -10.60 13.25 -16.72
C PRO A 91 -10.79 14.04 -15.41
N VAL A 92 -11.95 13.89 -14.78
CA VAL A 92 -12.17 14.35 -13.41
C VAL A 92 -11.62 13.26 -12.49
N GLY A 93 -10.34 13.38 -12.15
CA GLY A 93 -9.77 12.97 -10.86
C GLY A 93 -9.67 11.49 -10.51
N SER A 94 -10.05 10.53 -11.36
CA SER A 94 -9.67 9.13 -11.12
C SER A 94 -9.36 8.39 -12.43
N THR A 95 -8.07 8.16 -12.66
CA THR A 95 -7.54 7.33 -13.75
C THR A 95 -7.86 5.83 -13.58
N LEU A 96 -8.58 5.44 -12.52
CA LEU A 96 -9.00 4.05 -12.29
C LEU A 96 -10.06 3.56 -13.29
N PHE A 97 -10.77 4.45 -13.99
CA PHE A 97 -11.86 4.05 -14.87
C PHE A 97 -11.92 4.84 -16.19
N ALA A 98 -11.41 4.18 -17.24
CA ALA A 98 -11.69 4.33 -18.67
C ALA A 98 -10.73 5.18 -19.54
N PRO A 99 -10.22 4.60 -20.65
CA PRO A 99 -9.70 5.36 -21.79
C PRO A 99 -10.81 5.88 -22.73
N LYS A 100 -10.44 6.90 -23.53
CA LYS A 100 -11.21 7.71 -24.51
C LYS A 100 -12.37 7.01 -25.29
N PRO A 101 -13.39 7.75 -25.76
CA PRO A 101 -14.73 7.27 -26.17
C PRO A 101 -14.98 6.43 -27.46
N PRO A 102 -14.08 6.16 -28.44
CA PRO A 102 -14.54 5.50 -29.67
C PRO A 102 -14.96 4.02 -29.55
N TRP A 103 -14.67 3.31 -28.46
CA TRP A 103 -14.94 1.87 -28.32
C TRP A 103 -16.23 1.51 -27.56
N ALA A 104 -16.87 2.44 -26.84
CA ALA A 104 -18.10 2.15 -26.08
C ALA A 104 -19.26 1.71 -26.98
N LYS A 105 -19.42 2.39 -28.12
CA LYS A 105 -20.40 2.00 -29.15
C LYS A 105 -20.05 0.65 -29.78
N ALA A 106 -18.78 0.43 -30.14
CA ALA A 106 -18.34 -0.84 -30.71
C ALA A 106 -18.59 -2.03 -29.76
N TYR A 107 -18.40 -1.82 -28.46
CA TYR A 107 -18.71 -2.81 -27.43
C TYR A 107 -20.21 -3.19 -27.44
N VAL A 108 -21.09 -2.19 -27.45
CA VAL A 108 -22.55 -2.42 -27.49
C VAL A 108 -23.01 -3.02 -28.82
N ASP A 109 -22.42 -2.61 -29.94
CA ASP A 109 -22.72 -3.17 -31.26
C ASP A 109 -22.41 -4.68 -31.31
N VAL A 110 -21.36 -5.15 -30.61
CA VAL A 110 -21.07 -6.59 -30.47
C VAL A 110 -22.14 -7.29 -29.63
N LEU A 111 -22.60 -6.68 -28.53
CA LEU A 111 -23.67 -7.24 -27.68
C LEU A 111 -25.00 -7.33 -28.45
N ASP A 112 -25.34 -6.29 -29.21
CA ASP A 112 -26.57 -6.27 -30.02
C ASP A 112 -26.51 -7.38 -31.08
N LYS A 113 -25.40 -7.45 -31.84
CA LYS A 113 -25.17 -8.54 -32.81
C LYS A 113 -25.30 -9.93 -32.17
N TYR A 114 -24.85 -10.09 -30.93
CA TYR A 114 -24.95 -11.34 -30.18
C TYR A 114 -26.39 -11.72 -29.83
N VAL A 115 -27.18 -10.79 -29.32
CA VAL A 115 -28.61 -11.01 -29.07
C VAL A 115 -29.35 -11.28 -30.38
N GLN A 116 -29.00 -10.55 -31.46
CA GLN A 116 -29.59 -10.75 -32.78
C GLN A 116 -29.34 -12.15 -33.37
N ALA A 117 -28.24 -12.80 -32.98
CA ALA A 117 -27.90 -14.16 -33.39
C ALA A 117 -28.55 -15.25 -32.51
N GLY A 118 -29.46 -14.89 -31.61
CA GLY A 118 -30.12 -15.83 -30.69
C GLY A 118 -29.36 -16.08 -29.38
N GLY A 119 -28.35 -15.26 -29.07
CA GLY A 119 -27.60 -15.34 -27.81
C GLY A 119 -28.40 -14.86 -26.60
N GLY A 120 -28.03 -15.35 -25.41
CA GLY A 120 -28.62 -14.94 -24.14
C GLY A 120 -27.75 -13.93 -23.41
N LEU A 121 -28.27 -12.74 -23.10
CA LEU A 121 -27.52 -11.65 -22.46
C LEU A 121 -28.08 -11.30 -21.06
N PHE A 122 -27.27 -11.41 -20.02
CA PHE A 122 -27.62 -10.99 -18.67
C PHE A 122 -26.92 -9.68 -18.29
N LEU A 123 -27.70 -8.65 -17.99
CA LEU A 123 -27.21 -7.36 -17.50
C LEU A 123 -27.22 -7.35 -15.96
N HIS A 124 -26.09 -7.59 -15.33
CA HIS A 124 -25.93 -7.64 -13.88
C HIS A 124 -25.08 -6.44 -13.40
N TYR A 125 -25.64 -5.24 -13.47
CA TYR A 125 -24.87 -3.98 -13.39
C TYR A 125 -25.02 -3.25 -12.05
N CYS A 126 -24.06 -2.39 -11.69
CA CYS A 126 -24.29 -1.35 -10.67
C CYS A 126 -23.72 0.03 -11.07
N SER A 127 -24.52 1.09 -10.86
CA SER A 127 -24.26 2.47 -11.26
C SER A 127 -23.49 3.35 -10.25
N GLY A 128 -22.96 2.80 -9.16
CA GLY A 128 -22.39 3.58 -8.04
C GLY A 128 -21.17 4.46 -8.35
N PHE A 129 -20.47 4.23 -9.47
CA PHE A 129 -19.17 4.86 -9.80
C PHE A 129 -19.11 5.66 -11.11
N GLY A 130 -20.17 5.67 -11.94
CA GLY A 130 -20.01 6.12 -13.33
C GLY A 130 -21.32 6.58 -13.95
N GLY A 131 -21.79 7.75 -13.53
CA GLY A 131 -23.00 8.37 -14.05
C GLY A 131 -22.79 8.99 -15.43
N VAL A 132 -22.90 8.21 -16.50
CA VAL A 132 -23.32 8.67 -17.85
C VAL A 132 -23.76 7.50 -18.72
N ALA A 133 -23.08 6.35 -18.62
CA ALA A 133 -22.83 5.55 -19.81
C ALA A 133 -23.82 4.43 -20.18
N PRO A 134 -24.33 3.60 -19.26
CA PRO A 134 -25.18 2.49 -19.68
C PRO A 134 -26.55 2.98 -20.14
N ASN A 135 -27.16 3.98 -19.50
CA ASN A 135 -28.57 4.30 -19.76
C ASN A 135 -28.83 4.78 -21.20
N GLU A 136 -27.95 5.60 -21.78
CA GLU A 136 -28.07 5.99 -23.18
C GLU A 136 -27.80 4.81 -24.13
N LEU A 137 -26.86 3.93 -23.78
CA LEU A 137 -26.52 2.73 -24.56
C LEU A 137 -27.59 1.62 -24.48
N LEU A 138 -28.32 1.54 -23.38
CA LEU A 138 -29.30 0.49 -23.08
C LEU A 138 -30.73 0.88 -23.44
N LYS A 139 -30.98 2.18 -23.65
CA LYS A 139 -32.29 2.70 -24.06
C LYS A 139 -32.89 1.96 -25.26
N PRO A 140 -32.14 1.57 -26.31
CA PRO A 140 -32.69 0.78 -27.41
C PRO A 140 -33.22 -0.60 -26.99
N TRP A 141 -32.70 -1.19 -25.91
CA TRP A 141 -33.18 -2.45 -25.35
C TRP A 141 -34.30 -2.26 -24.31
N GLY A 142 -34.76 -1.03 -24.07
CA GLY A 142 -35.91 -0.75 -23.20
C GLY A 142 -35.63 -0.95 -21.71
N VAL A 143 -34.37 -0.85 -21.27
CA VAL A 143 -33.95 -0.98 -19.87
C VAL A 143 -33.05 0.18 -19.44
N GLN A 144 -33.23 0.66 -18.21
CA GLN A 144 -32.43 1.71 -17.59
C GLN A 144 -32.16 1.42 -16.11
N PHE A 145 -31.03 1.91 -15.63
CA PHE A 145 -30.49 1.78 -14.29
C PHE A 145 -30.46 3.15 -13.59
N PRO A 146 -31.56 3.56 -12.91
CA PRO A 146 -31.61 4.82 -12.16
C PRO A 146 -30.77 4.77 -10.88
N LEU A 147 -30.37 5.94 -10.39
CA LEU A 147 -29.88 6.14 -9.01
C LEU A 147 -31.08 6.40 -8.10
N LEU A 148 -31.65 5.32 -7.55
CA LEU A 148 -32.72 5.34 -6.55
C LEU A 148 -32.35 4.42 -5.40
N TRP A 149 -32.62 4.85 -4.17
CA TRP A 149 -32.45 4.01 -2.99
C TRP A 149 -33.73 3.23 -2.72
N ILE A 150 -33.63 1.94 -2.48
CA ILE A 150 -34.69 1.09 -1.92
C ILE A 150 -34.60 1.15 -0.40
N LYS A 151 -35.72 1.43 0.26
CA LYS A 151 -35.86 1.37 1.71
C LYS A 151 -36.92 0.35 2.05
N ASP A 152 -36.65 -0.52 3.02
CA ASP A 152 -37.61 -1.49 3.51
C ASP A 152 -37.59 -1.51 5.04
N PRO A 153 -38.69 -1.17 5.74
CA PRO A 153 -38.75 -1.23 7.20
C PRO A 153 -38.70 -2.65 7.75
N SER A 154 -38.88 -3.69 6.92
CA SER A 154 -38.78 -5.10 7.31
C SER A 154 -37.38 -5.72 7.12
N MET A 155 -36.39 -4.88 6.79
CA MET A 155 -35.01 -5.33 6.57
C MET A 155 -34.45 -6.07 7.81
N GLN A 156 -33.58 -7.04 7.56
CA GLN A 156 -32.80 -7.74 8.58
C GLN A 156 -31.31 -7.54 8.32
N MET A 157 -30.50 -7.61 9.35
CA MET A 157 -29.05 -7.45 9.21
C MET A 157 -28.38 -8.79 8.89
N MET A 158 -27.31 -8.75 8.11
CA MET A 158 -26.49 -9.94 7.84
C MET A 158 -25.82 -10.48 9.10
N SER A 159 -25.57 -11.79 9.13
CA SER A 159 -24.98 -12.47 10.29
C SER A 159 -23.52 -12.05 10.51
N ASN A 160 -22.72 -12.06 9.45
CA ASN A 160 -21.30 -11.72 9.49
C ASN A 160 -21.04 -10.23 9.24
N ILE A 161 -22.06 -9.46 8.81
CA ILE A 161 -22.01 -8.02 8.54
C ILE A 161 -23.26 -7.33 9.13
N PRO A 162 -23.41 -7.21 10.45
CA PRO A 162 -24.67 -6.72 11.01
C PRO A 162 -24.93 -5.22 10.81
N SER A 163 -24.04 -4.51 10.11
CA SER A 163 -24.29 -3.17 9.58
C SER A 163 -24.90 -3.18 8.18
N GLU A 164 -24.89 -4.33 7.49
CA GLU A 164 -25.44 -4.47 6.15
C GLU A 164 -26.90 -4.93 6.22
N PRO A 165 -27.85 -4.08 5.83
CA PRO A 165 -29.25 -4.47 5.76
C PRO A 165 -29.53 -5.31 4.51
N LEU A 166 -30.24 -6.42 4.69
CA LEU A 166 -30.89 -7.19 3.63
C LEU A 166 -32.40 -7.01 3.70
N ALA A 167 -33.05 -6.84 2.56
CA ALA A 167 -34.49 -6.97 2.44
C ALA A 167 -34.85 -8.30 1.77
N TYR A 168 -36.02 -8.82 2.09
CA TYR A 168 -36.55 -10.02 1.47
C TYR A 168 -37.67 -9.65 0.50
N THR A 169 -37.73 -10.34 -0.63
CA THR A 169 -38.90 -10.30 -1.51
C THR A 169 -39.49 -11.67 -1.78
N ASP A 170 -40.79 -11.81 -1.54
CA ASP A 170 -41.65 -12.87 -2.06
C ASP A 170 -42.55 -12.37 -3.20
N GLN A 171 -42.31 -11.15 -3.71
CA GLN A 171 -43.01 -10.59 -4.87
C GLN A 171 -42.43 -11.16 -6.17
N ILE A 172 -42.51 -12.49 -6.29
CA ILE A 172 -42.06 -13.26 -7.44
C ILE A 172 -43.24 -13.45 -8.39
N LEU A 173 -43.09 -12.96 -9.62
CA LEU A 173 -44.10 -13.05 -10.67
C LEU A 173 -43.83 -14.28 -11.55
N PRO A 174 -44.87 -15.04 -11.94
CA PRO A 174 -44.70 -16.21 -12.79
C PRO A 174 -43.97 -15.88 -14.09
N SER A 175 -42.89 -16.60 -14.35
CA SER A 175 -42.05 -16.49 -15.54
C SER A 175 -41.28 -17.81 -15.76
N PRO A 176 -40.67 -18.01 -16.93
CA PRO A 176 -39.83 -19.18 -17.19
C PRO A 176 -38.63 -19.34 -16.24
N VAL A 177 -38.16 -18.26 -15.61
CA VAL A 177 -36.99 -18.29 -14.71
C VAL A 177 -37.37 -18.32 -13.24
N SER A 178 -38.64 -18.08 -12.91
CA SER A 178 -39.13 -18.06 -11.52
C SER A 178 -39.63 -19.41 -11.03
N ASP A 179 -39.47 -20.48 -11.81
CA ASP A 179 -39.92 -21.82 -11.38
C ASP A 179 -39.15 -22.27 -10.13
N GLY A 180 -39.88 -22.78 -9.14
CA GLY A 180 -39.33 -23.14 -7.83
C GLY A 180 -38.90 -21.97 -6.93
N ILE A 181 -38.94 -20.72 -7.40
CA ILE A 181 -38.51 -19.54 -6.64
C ILE A 181 -39.65 -19.04 -5.74
N LYS A 182 -39.46 -19.11 -4.42
CA LYS A 182 -40.42 -18.63 -3.42
C LYS A 182 -40.12 -17.21 -2.95
N GLY A 183 -38.85 -16.83 -2.99
CA GLY A 183 -38.39 -15.48 -2.71
C GLY A 183 -36.92 -15.44 -2.36
N PHE A 184 -36.33 -14.23 -2.32
CA PHE A 184 -34.90 -14.08 -2.08
C PHE A 184 -34.55 -12.82 -1.31
N TRP A 185 -33.37 -12.86 -0.68
CA TRP A 185 -32.76 -11.74 0.01
C TRP A 185 -31.91 -10.90 -0.93
N TYR A 186 -31.93 -9.57 -0.76
CA TYR A 186 -31.10 -8.64 -1.52
C TYR A 186 -30.57 -7.51 -0.63
N PRO A 187 -29.31 -7.06 -0.85
CA PRO A 187 -28.65 -6.09 0.01
C PRO A 187 -29.09 -4.65 -0.24
N LEU A 188 -29.08 -3.84 0.81
CA LEU A 188 -29.52 -2.44 0.84
C LEU A 188 -28.45 -1.48 1.39
N GLY A 189 -27.21 -1.90 1.64
CA GLY A 189 -26.13 -1.03 2.07
C GLY A 189 -25.83 0.10 1.07
N ARG A 190 -25.42 1.26 1.58
CA ARG A 190 -25.07 2.41 0.74
C ARG A 190 -23.61 2.38 0.35
N PHE A 191 -23.32 2.69 -0.92
CA PHE A 191 -21.96 2.76 -1.44
C PHE A 191 -21.83 3.94 -2.40
N TYR A 192 -20.96 4.89 -2.07
CA TYR A 192 -20.76 6.13 -2.83
C TYR A 192 -22.09 6.86 -3.10
N LEU A 193 -22.45 7.04 -4.38
CA LEU A 193 -23.67 7.73 -4.81
C LEU A 193 -24.90 6.81 -4.89
N GLY A 194 -24.75 5.50 -4.64
CA GLY A 194 -25.78 4.49 -4.87
C GLY A 194 -26.00 3.53 -3.70
N GLN A 195 -26.61 2.39 -3.99
CA GLN A 195 -26.93 1.33 -3.04
C GLN A 195 -26.52 -0.05 -3.60
N ALA A 196 -26.33 -1.03 -2.71
CA ALA A 196 -25.96 -2.41 -3.04
C ALA A 196 -26.90 -3.04 -4.07
N THR A 197 -28.21 -2.85 -3.90
CA THR A 197 -29.25 -3.17 -4.88
C THR A 197 -30.09 -1.93 -5.13
N MET A 198 -30.36 -1.65 -6.40
CA MET A 198 -31.17 -0.54 -6.85
C MET A 198 -32.25 -1.06 -7.81
N PRO A 199 -33.36 -0.33 -8.00
CA PRO A 199 -34.40 -0.75 -8.92
C PRO A 199 -33.96 -0.59 -10.38
N ILE A 200 -34.53 -1.38 -11.27
CA ILE A 200 -34.43 -1.19 -12.73
C ILE A 200 -35.73 -0.59 -13.28
N LEU A 201 -35.60 0.20 -14.34
CA LEU A 201 -36.74 0.68 -15.13
C LEU A 201 -36.75 -0.06 -16.45
N VAL A 202 -37.90 -0.67 -16.78
CA VAL A 202 -38.09 -1.42 -18.02
C VAL A 202 -39.38 -1.01 -18.73
N ASP A 203 -39.38 -1.08 -20.06
CA ASP A 203 -40.57 -0.82 -20.86
C ASP A 203 -41.53 -2.03 -20.90
N ALA A 204 -42.63 -1.91 -21.64
CA ALA A 204 -43.65 -2.95 -21.75
C ALA A 204 -43.21 -4.23 -22.47
N ASN A 205 -42.03 -4.23 -23.12
CA ASN A 205 -41.48 -5.42 -23.79
C ASN A 205 -40.74 -6.34 -22.82
N TRP A 206 -40.54 -5.91 -21.57
CA TRP A 206 -39.94 -6.72 -20.52
C TRP A 206 -41.02 -7.35 -19.64
N GLN A 207 -40.79 -8.60 -19.26
CA GLN A 207 -41.53 -9.29 -18.21
C GLN A 207 -40.80 -9.10 -16.88
N VAL A 208 -41.44 -8.41 -15.94
CA VAL A 208 -40.94 -8.31 -14.57
C VAL A 208 -41.05 -9.68 -13.89
N VAL A 209 -39.95 -10.13 -13.28
CA VAL A 209 -39.86 -11.41 -12.55
C VAL A 209 -39.94 -11.18 -11.05
N ALA A 210 -39.29 -10.13 -10.55
CA ALA A 210 -39.28 -9.82 -9.13
C ALA A 210 -39.41 -8.32 -8.89
N ARG A 211 -40.11 -7.97 -7.81
CA ARG A 211 -40.23 -6.61 -7.28
C ARG A 211 -39.67 -6.53 -5.86
N PRO A 212 -39.38 -5.35 -5.31
CA PRO A 212 -39.08 -5.21 -3.88
C PRO A 212 -40.22 -5.76 -3.03
N GLY A 213 -39.98 -6.04 -1.73
CA GLY A 213 -41.03 -6.48 -0.81
C GLY A 213 -42.19 -5.48 -0.72
N LYS A 214 -43.39 -5.90 -0.30
CA LYS A 214 -44.58 -5.02 -0.26
C LYS A 214 -44.42 -3.81 0.68
N SER A 215 -43.53 -3.91 1.67
CA SER A 215 -43.17 -2.84 2.59
C SER A 215 -42.09 -1.90 2.04
N ALA A 216 -41.40 -2.29 0.97
CA ALA A 216 -40.33 -1.51 0.40
C ALA A 216 -40.86 -0.33 -0.44
N TYR A 217 -40.09 0.75 -0.46
CA TYR A 217 -40.35 1.94 -1.29
C TYR A 217 -39.03 2.50 -1.81
N THR A 218 -39.09 3.36 -2.83
CA THR A 218 -37.91 4.04 -3.35
C THR A 218 -37.78 5.45 -2.79
N ASP A 219 -36.56 5.97 -2.75
CA ASP A 219 -36.23 7.33 -2.36
C ASP A 219 -35.16 7.90 -3.31
N VAL A 220 -35.16 9.22 -3.48
CA VAL A 220 -34.20 9.94 -4.33
C VAL A 220 -33.00 10.36 -3.48
N PRO A 221 -31.76 10.08 -3.89
CA PRO A 221 -30.57 10.56 -3.17
C PRO A 221 -30.54 12.09 -3.05
N ARG A 222 -30.06 12.64 -1.91
CA ARG A 222 -29.98 14.09 -1.65
C ARG A 222 -28.54 14.54 -1.53
N TYR A 223 -28.09 15.43 -2.42
CA TYR A 223 -26.68 15.82 -2.57
C TYR A 223 -26.32 17.19 -1.94
N ASP A 224 -27.20 17.76 -1.12
CA ASP A 224 -27.09 19.13 -0.57
C ASP A 224 -26.24 19.23 0.72
N ARG A 225 -25.64 18.13 1.20
CA ARG A 225 -24.94 18.04 2.50
C ARG A 225 -23.45 17.69 2.42
N GLY A 226 -22.76 18.09 1.36
CA GLY A 226 -21.34 17.78 1.17
C GLY A 226 -21.05 16.34 0.72
N GLU A 227 -22.08 15.62 0.27
CA GLU A 227 -21.93 14.39 -0.51
C GLU A 227 -21.47 14.74 -1.93
N SER A 228 -20.67 13.88 -2.57
CA SER A 228 -20.25 14.07 -3.96
C SER A 228 -21.47 14.29 -4.87
N GLN A 229 -21.42 15.30 -5.74
CA GLN A 229 -22.48 15.50 -6.74
C GLN A 229 -22.52 14.32 -7.71
N PRO A 230 -23.69 13.94 -8.25
CA PRO A 230 -23.76 12.91 -9.27
C PRO A 230 -22.96 13.34 -10.51
N LEU A 231 -22.25 12.38 -11.11
CA LEU A 231 -21.52 12.62 -12.34
C LEU A 231 -22.47 13.11 -13.46
N PRO A 232 -22.02 14.02 -14.36
CA PRO A 232 -22.85 14.53 -15.44
C PRO A 232 -23.46 13.42 -16.31
N GLY A 233 -24.78 13.23 -16.28
CA GLY A 233 -25.47 12.20 -17.08
C GLY A 233 -25.92 10.95 -16.31
N ALA A 234 -25.75 10.91 -14.98
CA ALA A 234 -26.46 9.95 -14.16
C ALA A 234 -27.99 10.10 -14.30
N LEU A 235 -28.73 8.98 -14.38
CA LEU A 235 -30.20 9.00 -14.33
C LEU A 235 -30.64 9.10 -12.87
N VAL A 236 -30.93 10.32 -12.40
CA VAL A 236 -31.53 10.57 -11.09
C VAL A 236 -32.98 11.00 -11.31
N PRO A 237 -33.97 10.13 -11.08
CA PRO A 237 -35.38 10.52 -11.19
C PRO A 237 -35.72 11.66 -10.23
N ALA A 238 -36.57 12.58 -10.67
CA ALA A 238 -37.00 13.72 -9.85
C ALA A 238 -37.88 13.31 -8.66
N GLU A 239 -38.57 12.18 -8.78
CA GLU A 239 -39.50 11.64 -7.78
C GLU A 239 -39.26 10.14 -7.56
N PRO A 240 -39.62 9.61 -6.38
CA PRO A 240 -39.66 8.17 -6.15
C PRO A 240 -40.49 7.41 -7.19
N VAL A 241 -40.05 6.22 -7.54
CA VAL A 241 -40.76 5.30 -8.44
C VAL A 241 -41.64 4.35 -7.63
N LYS A 242 -42.93 4.32 -7.95
CA LYS A 242 -43.89 3.38 -7.39
C LYS A 242 -43.77 2.02 -8.09
N ASP A 243 -43.68 0.95 -7.30
CA ASP A 243 -43.64 -0.44 -7.79
C ASP A 243 -42.52 -0.72 -8.83
N PRO A 244 -41.25 -0.41 -8.52
CA PRO A 244 -40.16 -0.66 -9.45
C PRO A 244 -39.90 -2.17 -9.65
N ALA A 245 -39.19 -2.53 -10.72
CA ALA A 245 -38.69 -3.88 -10.91
C ALA A 245 -37.34 -4.06 -10.20
N LEU A 246 -37.09 -5.25 -9.64
CA LEU A 246 -35.75 -5.68 -9.21
C LEU A 246 -35.08 -6.55 -10.28
N PHE A 247 -35.85 -7.45 -10.88
CA PHE A 247 -35.38 -8.41 -11.88
C PHE A 247 -36.41 -8.50 -13.00
N ALA A 248 -35.94 -8.47 -14.25
CA ALA A 248 -36.80 -8.61 -15.42
C ALA A 248 -36.11 -9.42 -16.52
N ILE A 249 -36.92 -10.03 -17.38
CA ILE A 249 -36.47 -10.79 -18.56
C ILE A 249 -37.18 -10.31 -19.83
N ARG A 250 -36.58 -10.55 -20.98
CA ARG A 250 -37.14 -10.21 -22.30
C ARG A 250 -36.75 -11.26 -23.34
N SER A 251 -37.71 -11.63 -24.18
CA SER A 251 -37.49 -12.48 -25.37
C SER A 251 -37.59 -11.65 -26.64
N PHE A 252 -36.83 -12.03 -27.67
CA PHE A 252 -36.86 -11.42 -28.99
C PHE A 252 -37.34 -12.44 -30.03
N GLU A 253 -37.93 -11.96 -31.12
CA GLU A 253 -38.50 -12.82 -32.18
C GLU A 253 -37.44 -13.68 -32.89
N ASN A 254 -36.20 -13.20 -32.94
CA ASN A 254 -35.03 -13.90 -33.49
C ASN A 254 -34.48 -15.00 -32.56
N GLY A 255 -35.13 -15.27 -31.42
CA GLY A 255 -34.69 -16.24 -30.43
C GLY A 255 -33.70 -15.69 -29.39
N GLY A 256 -33.24 -14.43 -29.53
CA GLY A 256 -32.42 -13.78 -28.51
C GLY A 256 -33.16 -13.61 -27.20
N ARG A 257 -32.44 -13.64 -26.07
CA ARG A 257 -33.03 -13.46 -24.74
C ARG A 257 -32.18 -12.51 -23.90
N MET A 258 -32.83 -11.76 -23.02
CA MET A 258 -32.17 -10.86 -22.08
C MET A 258 -32.73 -11.01 -20.67
N ALA A 259 -31.87 -10.78 -19.68
CA ALA A 259 -32.23 -10.60 -18.27
C ALA A 259 -31.55 -9.34 -17.72
N ALA A 260 -32.10 -8.71 -16.69
CA ALA A 260 -31.53 -7.52 -16.08
C ALA A 260 -31.76 -7.45 -14.57
N ILE A 261 -30.73 -7.04 -13.84
CA ILE A 261 -30.76 -6.66 -12.43
C ILE A 261 -29.73 -5.57 -12.16
N GLN A 262 -30.02 -4.70 -11.19
CA GLN A 262 -29.10 -3.71 -10.70
C GLN A 262 -28.66 -4.03 -9.27
N THR A 263 -27.62 -4.84 -9.14
CA THR A 263 -27.04 -5.19 -7.84
C THR A 263 -25.53 -5.37 -7.96
N TRP A 264 -24.81 -5.08 -6.89
CA TRP A 264 -23.36 -5.29 -6.83
C TRP A 264 -23.07 -6.79 -6.92
N TYR A 265 -22.27 -7.19 -7.92
CA TYR A 265 -21.93 -8.60 -8.18
C TYR A 265 -21.23 -9.29 -7.00
N GLN A 266 -20.58 -8.55 -6.09
CA GLN A 266 -19.90 -9.12 -4.92
C GLN A 266 -20.84 -9.93 -4.01
N TRP A 267 -22.13 -9.57 -3.95
CA TRP A 267 -23.14 -10.27 -3.16
C TRP A 267 -23.64 -11.57 -3.81
N SER A 268 -23.18 -11.88 -5.02
CA SER A 268 -23.59 -13.05 -5.79
C SER A 268 -22.42 -13.69 -6.54
N LEU A 269 -22.26 -13.38 -7.83
CA LEU A 269 -21.29 -13.99 -8.74
C LEU A 269 -19.83 -13.76 -8.33
N GLY A 270 -19.56 -12.71 -7.55
CA GLY A 270 -18.20 -12.32 -7.13
C GLY A 270 -17.74 -13.01 -5.85
N SER A 271 -18.48 -12.86 -4.74
CA SER A 271 -18.07 -13.36 -3.42
C SER A 271 -19.25 -13.81 -2.56
N GLY A 272 -20.45 -14.02 -3.13
CA GLY A 272 -21.67 -14.22 -2.35
C GLY A 272 -21.65 -15.44 -1.41
N ASP A 273 -20.79 -16.41 -1.69
CA ASP A 273 -20.56 -17.63 -0.93
C ASP A 273 -19.37 -17.56 0.05
N LYS A 274 -18.54 -16.52 -0.06
CA LYS A 274 -17.38 -16.32 0.80
C LYS A 274 -17.79 -16.00 2.22
N TRP A 275 -16.85 -16.16 3.17
CA TRP A 275 -17.15 -16.12 4.61
C TRP A 275 -17.95 -14.88 5.04
N LEU A 276 -17.63 -13.70 4.50
CA LEU A 276 -18.29 -12.45 4.86
C LEU A 276 -19.78 -12.44 4.46
N PHE A 277 -20.12 -13.05 3.33
CA PHE A 277 -21.44 -13.06 2.73
C PHE A 277 -22.27 -14.28 3.16
N ASN A 278 -21.60 -15.38 3.51
CA ASN A 278 -22.16 -16.61 4.07
C ASN A 278 -23.37 -17.14 3.27
N SER A 279 -23.33 -16.98 1.94
CA SER A 279 -24.43 -17.34 1.03
C SER A 279 -25.79 -16.76 1.41
N GLN A 280 -25.88 -15.71 2.24
CA GLN A 280 -27.18 -15.22 2.75
C GLN A 280 -28.04 -14.61 1.65
N VAL A 281 -27.41 -14.00 0.65
CA VAL A 281 -28.09 -13.52 -0.56
C VAL A 281 -28.38 -14.68 -1.51
N LEU A 282 -27.53 -15.72 -1.57
CA LEU A 282 -27.61 -16.79 -2.55
C LEU A 282 -28.56 -17.94 -2.17
N SER A 283 -28.37 -18.54 -0.99
CA SER A 283 -29.06 -19.77 -0.55
C SER A 283 -29.44 -19.79 0.94
N GLU A 284 -28.52 -19.41 1.82
CA GLU A 284 -28.67 -19.56 3.28
C GLU A 284 -29.78 -18.67 3.87
N GLY A 285 -29.86 -17.41 3.41
CA GLY A 285 -30.80 -16.42 3.91
C GLY A 285 -30.53 -15.90 5.34
N VAL A 286 -31.54 -15.26 5.93
CA VAL A 286 -31.50 -14.66 7.27
C VAL A 286 -32.73 -15.09 8.08
N GLY A 287 -32.58 -15.27 9.39
CA GLY A 287 -33.71 -15.50 10.31
C GLY A 287 -34.52 -16.76 10.01
N ASN A 288 -33.85 -17.86 9.64
CA ASN A 288 -34.45 -19.13 9.19
C ASN A 288 -35.26 -19.04 7.88
N ARG A 289 -35.17 -17.94 7.14
CA ARG A 289 -35.79 -17.79 5.83
C ARG A 289 -34.71 -17.91 4.75
N PRO A 290 -34.68 -18.99 3.96
CA PRO A 290 -33.67 -19.18 2.92
C PRO A 290 -33.81 -18.15 1.79
N SER A 291 -32.76 -18.03 0.98
CA SER A 291 -32.78 -17.23 -0.25
C SER A 291 -32.83 -18.14 -1.47
N ASP A 292 -33.65 -17.81 -2.47
CA ASP A 292 -33.66 -18.54 -3.74
C ASP A 292 -32.90 -17.79 -4.85
N TYR A 293 -32.09 -16.76 -4.54
CA TYR A 293 -31.43 -15.95 -5.57
C TYR A 293 -30.43 -16.77 -6.40
N GLY A 294 -29.67 -17.68 -5.78
CA GLY A 294 -28.77 -18.58 -6.49
C GLY A 294 -29.51 -19.45 -7.50
N GLN A 295 -30.65 -20.01 -7.11
CA GLN A 295 -31.52 -20.78 -8.00
C GLN A 295 -32.09 -19.91 -9.13
N LEU A 296 -32.48 -18.67 -8.83
CA LEU A 296 -32.96 -17.72 -9.86
C LEU A 296 -31.87 -17.42 -10.90
N LEU A 297 -30.61 -17.27 -10.48
CA LEU A 297 -29.48 -17.09 -11.39
C LEU A 297 -29.28 -18.33 -12.29
N GLU A 298 -29.30 -19.54 -11.72
CA GLU A 298 -29.15 -20.79 -12.48
C GLU A 298 -30.31 -21.02 -13.47
N ASN A 299 -31.55 -20.77 -13.04
CA ASN A 299 -32.74 -20.81 -13.90
C ASN A 299 -32.60 -19.80 -15.05
N THR A 300 -32.11 -18.59 -14.74
CA THR A 300 -31.88 -17.54 -15.73
C THR A 300 -30.83 -17.96 -16.74
N PHE A 301 -29.69 -18.51 -16.32
CA PHE A 301 -28.66 -18.96 -17.27
C PHE A 301 -29.19 -20.06 -18.17
N THR A 302 -29.89 -21.05 -17.61
CA THR A 302 -30.49 -22.14 -18.38
C THR A 302 -31.48 -21.62 -19.42
N TRP A 303 -32.35 -20.69 -19.01
CA TRP A 303 -33.30 -20.04 -19.92
C TRP A 303 -32.61 -19.18 -20.99
N LEU A 304 -31.56 -18.43 -20.64
CA LEU A 304 -30.80 -17.63 -21.59
C LEU A 304 -30.09 -18.51 -22.64
N ALA A 305 -29.59 -19.68 -22.23
CA ALA A 305 -28.85 -20.59 -23.11
C ALA A 305 -29.75 -21.38 -24.09
N GLU A 306 -30.99 -21.65 -23.70
CA GLU A 306 -31.87 -22.59 -24.42
C GLU A 306 -32.01 -22.31 -25.94
N PRO A 307 -32.28 -21.08 -26.41
CA PRO A 307 -32.48 -20.84 -27.85
C PRO A 307 -31.22 -21.09 -28.68
N SER A 308 -30.06 -20.71 -28.16
CA SER A 308 -28.78 -20.89 -28.84
C SER A 308 -28.31 -22.34 -28.79
N LEU A 309 -28.61 -23.09 -27.73
CA LEU A 309 -28.40 -24.54 -27.67
C LEU A 309 -29.23 -25.29 -28.71
N GLN A 310 -30.48 -24.89 -28.90
CA GLN A 310 -31.40 -25.51 -29.88
C GLN A 310 -31.02 -25.15 -31.32
N SER A 311 -30.72 -23.88 -31.59
CA SER A 311 -30.40 -23.41 -32.95
C SER A 311 -28.96 -23.72 -33.38
N GLY A 312 -28.02 -23.76 -32.43
CA GLY A 312 -26.59 -23.94 -32.69
C GLY A 312 -25.89 -22.74 -33.34
N THR A 313 -26.57 -21.58 -33.47
CA THR A 313 -26.05 -20.37 -34.12
C THR A 313 -24.90 -19.72 -33.34
N VAL A 314 -24.99 -19.74 -32.01
CA VAL A 314 -23.93 -19.36 -31.07
C VAL A 314 -23.79 -20.46 -30.01
N GLY A 315 -22.61 -20.56 -29.39
CA GLY A 315 -22.28 -21.64 -28.44
C GLY A 315 -21.15 -22.56 -28.94
N GLY A 316 -20.80 -23.56 -28.13
CA GLY A 316 -19.74 -24.54 -28.47
C GLY A 316 -18.31 -24.10 -28.16
N ALA A 317 -18.12 -23.12 -27.27
CA ALA A 317 -16.81 -22.72 -26.79
C ALA A 317 -16.02 -23.90 -26.18
N THR A 318 -14.71 -23.82 -26.33
CA THR A 318 -13.72 -24.70 -25.67
C THR A 318 -12.64 -23.80 -25.05
N PRO A 319 -12.96 -23.08 -23.96
CA PRO A 319 -12.02 -22.16 -23.32
C PRO A 319 -10.84 -22.94 -22.75
N ASP A 320 -9.71 -22.25 -22.58
CA ASP A 320 -8.56 -22.80 -21.86
C ASP A 320 -8.98 -23.10 -20.40
N PRO A 321 -8.87 -24.36 -19.92
CA PRO A 321 -9.19 -24.72 -18.55
C PRO A 321 -8.46 -23.89 -17.49
N ASN A 322 -7.29 -23.32 -17.81
CA ASN A 322 -6.57 -22.44 -16.88
C ASN A 322 -7.28 -21.11 -16.63
N ARG A 323 -8.27 -20.71 -17.45
CA ARG A 323 -8.98 -19.43 -17.27
C ARG A 323 -9.88 -19.43 -16.04
N ILE A 324 -10.43 -20.57 -15.64
CA ILE A 324 -11.21 -20.65 -14.39
C ILE A 324 -10.33 -20.85 -13.14
N VAL A 325 -9.01 -21.00 -13.31
CA VAL A 325 -8.05 -20.98 -12.20
C VAL A 325 -7.67 -19.55 -11.90
N GLU A 326 -7.57 -19.23 -10.61
CA GLU A 326 -7.09 -17.93 -10.13
C GLU A 326 -5.76 -17.55 -10.80
N PRO A 327 -5.60 -16.32 -11.34
CA PRO A 327 -4.45 -15.91 -12.13
C PRO A 327 -3.11 -16.23 -11.48
N MET A 328 -3.02 -15.97 -10.17
CA MET A 328 -1.80 -16.24 -9.41
C MET A 328 -1.50 -17.73 -9.25
N LEU A 329 -2.51 -18.60 -9.21
CA LEU A 329 -2.31 -20.05 -9.07
C LEU A 329 -2.03 -20.76 -10.40
N ARG A 330 -2.09 -20.05 -11.53
CA ARG A 330 -1.75 -20.62 -12.85
C ARG A 330 -0.26 -20.94 -12.92
N ALA A 331 0.10 -22.03 -13.57
CA ALA A 331 1.50 -22.45 -13.74
C ALA A 331 2.39 -21.34 -14.33
N GLY A 332 1.88 -20.58 -15.30
CA GLY A 332 2.62 -19.44 -15.88
C GLY A 332 2.95 -18.34 -14.87
N ALA A 333 2.03 -18.02 -13.96
CA ALA A 333 2.26 -17.04 -12.91
C ALA A 333 3.25 -17.58 -11.87
N ILE A 334 3.04 -18.80 -11.36
CA ILE A 334 3.99 -19.46 -10.45
C ILE A 334 5.40 -19.47 -11.06
N ASN A 335 5.50 -19.77 -12.36
CA ASN A 335 6.77 -19.77 -13.09
C ASN A 335 7.43 -18.39 -13.20
N GLN A 336 6.67 -17.31 -13.37
CA GLN A 336 7.20 -15.95 -13.27
C GLN A 336 7.80 -15.67 -11.89
N PHE A 337 7.34 -16.39 -10.87
CA PHE A 337 7.81 -16.30 -9.50
C PHE A 337 8.78 -17.43 -9.07
N HIS A 338 9.24 -18.34 -9.93
CA HIS A 338 10.27 -19.36 -9.60
C HIS A 338 11.65 -18.77 -9.32
N GLU A 339 12.44 -19.33 -8.41
CA GLU A 339 13.77 -18.80 -8.09
C GLU A 339 14.61 -18.56 -9.35
N TRP A 340 15.18 -17.35 -9.43
CA TRP A 340 16.09 -16.92 -10.49
C TRP A 340 17.38 -16.54 -9.77
N GLU A 341 18.46 -17.23 -10.09
CA GLU A 341 19.81 -16.84 -9.68
C GLU A 341 20.37 -15.85 -10.68
N TYR A 342 21.04 -14.81 -10.19
CA TYR A 342 21.78 -13.93 -11.08
C TYR A 342 23.03 -14.66 -11.59
N GLU A 343 23.19 -14.70 -12.90
CA GLU A 343 24.49 -15.04 -13.50
C GLU A 343 25.50 -13.90 -13.27
N GLU A 344 26.79 -14.19 -13.33
CA GLU A 344 27.84 -13.20 -13.08
C GLU A 344 27.75 -11.98 -14.02
N GLU A 345 27.52 -12.22 -15.32
CA GLU A 345 27.29 -11.13 -16.27
C GLU A 345 26.03 -10.33 -15.91
N GLU A 346 24.97 -10.99 -15.43
CA GLU A 346 23.74 -10.31 -15.01
C GLU A 346 23.96 -9.42 -13.79
N ILE A 347 24.81 -9.82 -12.82
CA ILE A 347 25.18 -9.01 -11.65
C ILE A 347 25.92 -7.74 -12.08
N LEU A 348 26.82 -7.85 -13.07
CA LEU A 348 27.62 -6.74 -13.58
C LEU A 348 26.81 -5.79 -14.47
N GLU A 349 25.84 -6.32 -15.21
CA GLU A 349 24.91 -5.58 -16.04
C GLU A 349 23.65 -5.12 -15.29
N TYR A 350 23.46 -5.56 -14.04
CA TYR A 350 22.18 -5.43 -13.36
C TYR A 350 21.78 -3.99 -13.11
N ARG A 351 20.69 -3.57 -13.77
CA ARG A 351 19.93 -2.34 -13.49
C ARG A 351 20.79 -1.12 -13.15
N ARG A 352 21.90 -0.95 -13.88
CA ARG A 352 22.41 0.40 -14.14
C ARG A 352 21.21 1.22 -14.67
N PRO A 353 21.15 2.53 -14.42
CA PRO A 353 20.41 3.40 -15.34
C PRO A 353 20.71 3.01 -16.79
N PRO A 354 19.81 3.25 -17.77
CA PRO A 354 19.92 2.65 -19.11
C PRO A 354 21.38 2.66 -19.55
N THR A 355 21.94 1.53 -19.99
CA THR A 355 23.37 1.44 -20.37
C THR A 355 23.77 2.45 -21.45
N ASN A 356 22.77 3.05 -22.12
CA ASN A 356 22.89 4.14 -23.10
C ASN A 356 22.40 5.50 -22.57
N GLY A 357 22.15 5.64 -21.27
CA GLY A 357 21.61 6.82 -20.61
C GLY A 357 22.72 7.82 -20.32
N LYS A 358 22.59 9.03 -20.84
CA LYS A 358 23.56 10.11 -20.64
C LYS A 358 23.17 10.95 -19.44
N ILE A 359 24.16 11.39 -18.65
CA ILE A 359 23.97 12.41 -17.62
C ILE A 359 23.88 13.78 -18.31
N TYR A 360 22.77 14.47 -18.09
CA TYR A 360 22.53 15.83 -18.56
C TYR A 360 22.66 16.81 -17.39
N ARG A 361 23.35 17.92 -17.60
CA ARG A 361 23.59 18.95 -16.59
C ARG A 361 22.73 20.17 -16.86
N GLY A 362 22.06 20.69 -15.84
CA GLY A 362 21.22 21.88 -15.99
C GLY A 362 21.05 22.69 -14.72
N LEU A 363 20.44 23.86 -14.91
CA LEU A 363 20.15 24.82 -13.86
C LEU A 363 18.64 24.98 -13.71
N ILE A 364 18.18 25.05 -12.46
CA ILE A 364 16.77 25.27 -12.11
C ILE A 364 16.67 26.58 -11.34
N GLY A 365 15.94 27.57 -11.87
CA GLY A 365 15.69 28.84 -11.16
C GLY A 365 15.97 30.12 -11.94
N ALA A 366 16.02 30.08 -13.28
CA ALA A 366 16.20 31.28 -14.09
C ALA A 366 14.94 32.17 -14.11
N GLN A 367 15.12 33.49 -14.10
CA GLN A 367 14.05 34.48 -14.20
C GLN A 367 14.30 35.44 -15.37
N THR A 368 13.34 35.55 -16.27
CA THR A 368 13.40 36.44 -17.43
C THR A 368 12.86 37.83 -17.10
N VAL A 369 12.87 38.71 -18.10
CA VAL A 369 12.18 40.00 -18.06
C VAL A 369 10.67 39.88 -17.77
N LEU A 370 10.06 38.70 -17.95
CA LEU A 370 8.62 38.50 -17.73
C LEU A 370 8.21 38.63 -16.25
N SER A 371 9.09 38.29 -15.30
CA SER A 371 8.88 38.46 -13.84
C SER A 371 9.96 39.31 -13.15
N GLY A 372 10.50 40.30 -13.84
CA GLY A 372 11.42 41.28 -13.25
C GLY A 372 12.91 40.88 -13.21
N GLY A 373 13.28 39.76 -13.83
CA GLY A 373 14.67 39.47 -14.18
C GLY A 373 15.14 40.27 -15.39
N GLU A 374 16.27 39.85 -15.96
CA GLU A 374 16.92 40.45 -17.12
C GLU A 374 17.06 39.43 -18.25
N GLY A 375 17.04 39.91 -19.49
CA GLY A 375 17.17 39.08 -20.69
C GLY A 375 15.86 38.41 -21.12
N SER A 376 15.77 38.16 -22.42
CA SER A 376 14.73 37.34 -23.05
C SER A 376 15.07 35.85 -22.95
N VAL A 377 14.11 34.95 -23.15
CA VAL A 377 14.37 33.49 -23.20
C VAL A 377 15.48 33.16 -24.22
N ALA A 378 15.58 33.90 -25.32
CA ALA A 378 16.64 33.75 -26.31
C ALA A 378 18.04 34.06 -25.74
N ASP A 379 18.16 35.11 -24.92
CA ASP A 379 19.44 35.49 -24.27
C ASP A 379 19.87 34.41 -23.27
N TRP A 380 18.92 33.89 -22.50
CA TRP A 380 19.13 32.77 -21.58
C TRP A 380 19.54 31.49 -22.30
N ALA A 381 18.84 31.12 -23.38
CA ALA A 381 19.17 29.95 -24.19
C ALA A 381 20.58 30.05 -24.79
N LYS A 382 20.96 31.24 -25.28
CA LYS A 382 22.31 31.52 -25.78
C LYS A 382 23.35 31.33 -24.68
N ALA A 383 23.14 31.92 -23.51
CA ALA A 383 24.09 31.80 -22.41
C ALA A 383 24.19 30.36 -21.87
N ALA A 384 23.08 29.62 -21.82
CA ALA A 384 23.07 28.21 -21.43
C ALA A 384 23.86 27.34 -22.43
N ALA A 385 23.71 27.59 -23.73
CA ALA A 385 24.49 26.93 -24.77
C ALA A 385 26.00 27.26 -24.68
N ASP A 386 26.36 28.53 -24.44
CA ASP A 386 27.75 28.95 -24.23
C ASP A 386 28.38 28.23 -23.02
N LEU A 387 27.59 28.01 -21.96
CA LEU A 387 27.96 27.30 -20.74
C LEU A 387 27.89 25.77 -20.86
N LYS A 388 27.47 25.26 -22.03
CA LYS A 388 27.26 23.83 -22.28
C LYS A 388 26.33 23.18 -21.25
N LEU A 389 25.26 23.89 -20.86
CA LEU A 389 24.15 23.27 -20.16
C LEU A 389 23.34 22.44 -21.16
N ASP A 390 22.86 21.29 -20.73
CA ASP A 390 21.94 20.46 -21.50
C ASP A 390 20.49 20.88 -21.26
N PHE A 391 20.17 21.45 -20.09
CA PHE A 391 18.83 21.98 -19.81
C PHE A 391 18.82 23.22 -18.91
N LEU A 392 17.73 23.99 -18.99
CA LEU A 392 17.45 25.16 -18.16
C LEU A 392 15.96 25.22 -17.79
N VAL A 393 15.65 25.39 -16.51
CA VAL A 393 14.28 25.57 -16.01
C VAL A 393 14.07 27.01 -15.56
N PHE A 394 13.09 27.67 -16.16
CA PHE A 394 12.64 29.00 -15.74
C PHE A 394 11.67 28.87 -14.56
N LEU A 395 11.88 29.67 -13.52
CA LEU A 395 11.01 29.78 -12.35
C LEU A 395 10.67 31.25 -12.11
N GLU A 396 9.80 31.76 -12.98
CA GLU A 396 9.27 33.12 -12.89
C GLU A 396 8.58 33.38 -11.55
N ASP A 397 8.74 34.59 -11.01
CA ASP A 397 8.15 35.00 -9.74
C ASP A 397 6.68 35.37 -9.91
N MET A 398 5.78 34.57 -9.33
CA MET A 398 4.34 34.77 -9.45
C MET A 398 3.87 36.17 -9.02
N VAL A 399 4.61 36.88 -8.16
CA VAL A 399 4.29 38.25 -7.74
C VAL A 399 4.29 39.23 -8.92
N GLN A 400 5.15 39.03 -9.93
CA GLN A 400 5.28 39.91 -11.10
C GLN A 400 4.89 39.23 -12.41
N PHE A 401 4.34 38.03 -12.34
CA PHE A 401 4.01 37.17 -13.48
C PHE A 401 2.49 36.99 -13.61
N ASP A 402 1.96 36.39 -14.67
CA ASP A 402 0.51 36.11 -14.81
C ASP A 402 0.27 34.99 -15.83
N ALA A 403 -0.99 34.57 -16.01
CA ALA A 403 -1.35 33.50 -16.93
C ALA A 403 -0.95 33.79 -18.39
N ALA A 404 -1.10 35.04 -18.86
CA ALA A 404 -0.76 35.42 -20.23
C ALA A 404 0.77 35.42 -20.46
N LYS A 405 1.53 35.83 -19.45
CA LYS A 405 2.98 35.73 -19.46
C LYS A 405 3.46 34.28 -19.39
N LEU A 406 2.76 33.39 -18.68
CA LEU A 406 3.03 31.95 -18.70
C LEU A 406 2.85 31.35 -20.11
N ASP A 407 1.79 31.74 -20.81
CA ASP A 407 1.60 31.34 -22.21
C ASP A 407 2.72 31.84 -23.12
N THR A 408 3.18 33.07 -22.89
CA THR A 408 4.34 33.64 -23.60
C THR A 408 5.60 32.83 -23.32
N LEU A 409 5.89 32.55 -22.04
CA LEU A 409 7.07 31.75 -21.64
C LEU A 409 7.04 30.35 -22.27
N LYS A 410 5.89 29.65 -22.25
CA LYS A 410 5.73 28.33 -22.88
C LYS A 410 6.06 28.37 -24.37
N ALA A 411 5.58 29.40 -25.08
CA ALA A 411 5.84 29.56 -26.50
C ALA A 411 7.32 29.83 -26.78
N GLU A 412 7.96 30.73 -26.02
CA GLU A 412 9.38 31.07 -26.19
C GLU A 412 10.31 29.91 -25.83
N VAL A 413 10.04 29.23 -24.72
CA VAL A 413 10.78 28.03 -24.28
C VAL A 413 10.75 26.95 -25.37
N LYS A 414 9.59 26.71 -25.98
CA LYS A 414 9.45 25.77 -27.09
C LYS A 414 10.21 26.23 -28.34
N ALA A 415 10.20 27.52 -28.64
CA ALA A 415 10.89 28.09 -29.79
C ALA A 415 12.42 28.04 -29.66
N HIS A 416 12.95 28.09 -28.44
CA HIS A 416 14.38 28.11 -28.16
C HIS A 416 14.97 26.80 -27.62
N SER A 417 14.13 25.79 -27.39
CA SER A 417 14.59 24.41 -27.19
C SER A 417 15.18 23.82 -28.48
N THR A 418 16.27 23.09 -28.35
CA THR A 418 17.02 22.50 -29.47
C THR A 418 17.37 21.04 -29.20
N ALA A 419 18.03 20.38 -30.16
CA ALA A 419 18.52 19.01 -30.00
C ALA A 419 19.62 18.87 -28.93
N THR A 420 20.26 19.97 -28.52
CA THR A 420 21.37 19.99 -27.55
C THR A 420 21.09 20.82 -26.31
N LEU A 421 19.92 21.46 -26.22
CA LEU A 421 19.49 22.24 -25.06
C LEU A 421 17.97 22.14 -24.92
N GLN A 422 17.47 21.70 -23.76
CA GLN A 422 16.04 21.71 -23.44
C GLN A 422 15.71 22.80 -22.45
N LEU A 423 14.67 23.58 -22.75
CA LEU A 423 14.19 24.63 -21.88
C LEU A 423 12.84 24.19 -21.29
N PHE A 424 12.56 24.56 -20.05
CA PHE A 424 11.28 24.27 -19.40
C PHE A 424 10.67 25.53 -18.82
N ALA A 425 9.38 25.75 -19.11
CA ALA A 425 8.62 26.85 -18.55
C ALA A 425 8.16 26.48 -17.14
N GLY A 426 8.11 27.46 -16.26
CA GLY A 426 7.70 27.26 -14.88
C GLY A 426 7.64 28.56 -14.11
N TYR A 427 7.12 28.47 -12.89
CA TYR A 427 6.99 29.59 -11.97
C TYR A 427 7.11 29.11 -10.52
N ARG A 428 7.36 30.06 -9.62
CA ARG A 428 7.39 29.85 -8.17
C ARG A 428 6.36 30.73 -7.48
N MET A 429 5.75 30.21 -6.43
CA MET A 429 4.72 30.89 -5.66
C MET A 429 4.93 30.68 -4.16
N LYS A 430 4.65 31.73 -3.38
CA LYS A 430 4.70 31.65 -1.92
C LYS A 430 3.41 31.00 -1.42
N ALA A 431 3.53 30.02 -0.53
CA ALA A 431 2.39 29.41 0.14
C ALA A 431 2.04 30.19 1.42
N ASN A 432 0.78 30.12 1.83
CA ASN A 432 0.30 30.70 3.09
C ASN A 432 0.84 30.02 4.36
N THR A 433 1.52 28.87 4.21
CA THR A 433 2.31 28.24 5.27
C THR A 433 3.74 28.77 5.38
N GLY A 434 4.18 29.65 4.48
CA GLY A 434 5.50 30.29 4.50
C GLY A 434 6.58 29.63 3.61
N ASN A 435 6.36 28.39 3.17
CA ASN A 435 7.21 27.74 2.16
C ASN A 435 7.00 28.37 0.78
N TYR A 436 7.90 28.07 -0.15
CA TYR A 436 7.66 28.29 -1.58
C TYR A 436 7.45 26.98 -2.31
N ILE A 437 6.57 27.03 -3.30
CA ILE A 437 6.30 25.94 -4.24
C ILE A 437 6.80 26.39 -5.61
N PHE A 438 7.44 25.50 -6.35
CA PHE A 438 7.72 25.68 -7.77
C PHE A 438 6.95 24.65 -8.60
N HIS A 439 6.52 25.08 -9.78
CA HIS A 439 5.78 24.25 -10.74
C HIS A 439 6.37 24.48 -12.13
N PHE A 440 6.81 23.41 -12.80
CA PHE A 440 7.34 23.48 -14.16
C PHE A 440 7.06 22.18 -14.92
N GLY A 441 7.15 22.23 -16.25
CA GLY A 441 6.97 21.03 -17.06
C GLY A 441 6.85 21.31 -18.55
N GLU A 442 6.31 20.34 -19.28
CA GLU A 442 6.02 20.49 -20.71
C GLU A 442 4.80 21.39 -20.95
N ASN A 443 3.85 21.42 -20.00
CA ASN A 443 2.65 22.23 -20.09
C ASN A 443 2.18 22.72 -18.70
N PRO A 444 2.98 23.56 -18.02
CA PRO A 444 2.59 24.11 -16.73
C PRO A 444 1.31 24.95 -16.88
N VAL A 445 0.39 24.76 -15.94
CA VAL A 445 -0.88 25.51 -15.85
C VAL A 445 -0.83 26.59 -14.79
N TRP A 446 -1.60 27.65 -14.98
CA TRP A 446 -1.81 28.68 -13.96
C TRP A 446 -2.79 28.17 -12.87
N PRO A 447 -2.57 28.47 -11.58
CA PRO A 447 -3.52 28.10 -10.53
C PRO A 447 -4.82 28.89 -10.67
N GLU A 448 -5.96 28.22 -10.54
CA GLU A 448 -7.28 28.86 -10.52
C GLU A 448 -7.50 29.71 -9.25
N ALA A 449 -8.37 30.72 -9.32
CA ALA A 449 -8.56 31.71 -8.27
C ALA A 449 -8.85 31.11 -6.88
N ARG A 450 -9.58 29.98 -6.80
CA ARG A 450 -9.89 29.31 -5.53
C ARG A 450 -8.66 28.75 -4.78
N LEU A 451 -7.51 28.66 -5.45
CA LEU A 451 -6.23 28.22 -4.88
C LEU A 451 -5.37 29.38 -4.39
N LEU A 452 -5.84 30.61 -4.63
CA LEU A 452 -5.10 31.83 -4.37
C LEU A 452 -5.85 32.63 -3.32
N MET A 453 -5.08 33.41 -2.56
CA MET A 453 -5.63 34.24 -1.48
C MET A 453 -4.84 35.54 -1.34
N GLY A 454 -5.44 36.45 -0.57
CA GLY A 454 -4.98 37.84 -0.44
C GLY A 454 -5.57 38.73 -1.53
N ASP A 455 -5.54 40.05 -1.30
CA ASP A 455 -6.09 41.05 -2.23
C ASP A 455 -5.40 41.04 -3.61
N ASP A 456 -4.19 40.48 -3.69
CA ASP A 456 -3.41 40.38 -4.92
C ASP A 456 -3.59 39.04 -5.66
N GLU A 457 -4.30 38.08 -5.06
CA GLU A 457 -4.44 36.70 -5.52
C GLU A 457 -3.09 36.04 -5.88
N ARG A 458 -2.02 36.32 -5.12
CA ARG A 458 -0.66 35.79 -5.40
C ARG A 458 -0.14 34.77 -4.39
N THR A 459 -0.82 34.60 -3.26
CA THR A 459 -0.41 33.61 -2.25
C THR A 459 -1.15 32.30 -2.48
N PHE A 460 -0.41 31.20 -2.58
CA PHE A 460 -0.99 29.87 -2.74
C PHE A 460 -1.59 29.38 -1.42
N ASN A 461 -2.88 29.05 -1.44
CA ASN A 461 -3.68 28.64 -0.29
C ASN A 461 -3.48 27.14 -0.02
N LEU A 462 -2.26 26.77 0.40
CA LEU A 462 -1.85 25.37 0.64
C LEU A 462 -2.58 24.76 1.84
N GLN A 463 -2.51 25.43 2.99
CA GLN A 463 -3.41 25.13 4.11
C GLN A 463 -4.66 25.97 3.91
N TYR A 464 -5.82 25.34 3.76
CA TYR A 464 -7.02 26.08 3.37
C TYR A 464 -7.42 27.19 4.36
N GLN A 465 -7.46 28.42 3.85
CA GLN A 465 -8.12 29.58 4.44
C GLN A 465 -9.32 29.96 3.59
N ASN A 466 -10.43 30.30 4.24
CA ASN A 466 -11.60 30.82 3.56
C ASN A 466 -11.38 32.29 3.11
N ALA A 467 -12.39 32.89 2.47
CA ALA A 467 -12.31 34.25 1.93
C ALA A 467 -12.02 35.33 3.00
N ASP A 468 -12.32 35.06 4.28
CA ASP A 468 -12.05 35.96 5.40
C ASP A 468 -10.64 35.76 5.99
N GLY A 469 -9.83 34.84 5.41
CA GLY A 469 -8.50 34.48 5.91
C GLY A 469 -8.52 33.57 7.14
N ILE A 470 -9.67 33.00 7.49
CA ILE A 470 -9.81 32.08 8.63
C ILE A 470 -9.46 30.67 8.18
N TRP A 471 -8.64 29.96 8.97
CA TRP A 471 -8.34 28.54 8.74
C TRP A 471 -9.63 27.71 8.79
N ASP A 472 -9.87 26.91 7.76
CA ASP A 472 -11.12 26.17 7.62
C ASP A 472 -10.89 24.77 7.00
N VAL A 473 -11.94 23.96 6.97
CA VAL A 473 -11.92 22.61 6.41
C VAL A 473 -12.13 22.70 4.90
N GLY A 474 -11.04 22.59 4.14
CA GLY A 474 -11.05 22.53 2.68
C GLY A 474 -9.68 22.07 2.16
N ASN A 475 -9.60 21.68 0.89
CA ASN A 475 -8.31 21.31 0.30
C ASN A 475 -8.24 21.33 -1.24
N PRO A 476 -8.57 22.47 -1.88
CA PRO A 476 -8.46 22.59 -3.32
C PRO A 476 -7.01 22.40 -3.82
N ALA A 477 -6.01 22.71 -2.98
CA ALA A 477 -4.59 22.62 -3.30
C ALA A 477 -4.12 21.20 -3.60
N VAL A 478 -4.53 20.21 -2.81
CA VAL A 478 -4.18 18.80 -3.06
C VAL A 478 -4.73 18.32 -4.40
N ASP A 479 -6.00 18.58 -4.69
CA ASP A 479 -6.62 18.19 -5.95
C ASP A 479 -5.86 18.82 -7.13
N TRP A 480 -5.52 20.10 -7.02
CA TRP A 480 -4.77 20.79 -8.06
C TRP A 480 -3.36 20.21 -8.25
N CYS A 481 -2.62 19.97 -7.17
CA CYS A 481 -1.27 19.43 -7.26
C CYS A 481 -1.23 18.02 -7.87
N ILE A 482 -2.20 17.16 -7.52
CA ILE A 482 -2.31 15.81 -8.10
C ILE A 482 -2.66 15.90 -9.58
N ASN A 483 -3.72 16.63 -9.93
CA ASN A 483 -4.20 16.71 -11.31
C ASN A 483 -3.19 17.38 -12.24
N ASN A 484 -2.47 18.40 -11.76
CA ASN A 484 -1.58 19.19 -12.62
C ASN A 484 -0.12 18.77 -12.56
N GLY A 485 0.31 18.12 -11.48
CA GLY A 485 1.63 17.48 -11.39
C GLY A 485 1.61 16.10 -12.04
N ARG A 486 1.04 15.13 -11.32
CA ARG A 486 1.10 13.69 -11.66
C ARG A 486 0.47 13.36 -13.02
N ASP A 487 -0.66 13.97 -13.35
CA ASP A 487 -1.49 13.53 -14.50
C ASP A 487 -1.29 14.35 -15.79
N MET A 488 -0.51 15.45 -15.76
CA MET A 488 -0.42 16.43 -16.85
C MET A 488 1.01 16.77 -17.31
N ASP A 489 1.96 15.84 -17.19
CA ASP A 489 3.36 16.02 -17.62
C ASP A 489 4.04 17.27 -17.00
N ASN A 490 3.77 17.55 -15.72
CA ASN A 490 4.47 18.57 -14.96
C ASN A 490 5.07 18.02 -13.67
N THR A 491 5.81 18.86 -12.96
CA THR A 491 6.37 18.53 -11.65
C THR A 491 6.21 19.70 -10.68
N ILE A 492 6.04 19.36 -9.42
CA ILE A 492 5.88 20.29 -8.31
C ILE A 492 6.94 19.99 -7.28
N GLY A 493 7.56 21.03 -6.73
CA GLY A 493 8.49 20.88 -5.62
C GLY A 493 8.52 22.07 -4.68
N TYR A 494 9.27 21.90 -3.59
CA TYR A 494 9.30 22.83 -2.46
C TYR A 494 10.71 23.31 -2.14
N TYR A 495 10.81 24.52 -1.59
CA TYR A 495 12.02 25.06 -1.00
C TYR A 495 11.70 26.10 0.10
N ASN A 496 12.72 26.74 0.67
CA ASN A 496 12.60 27.73 1.74
C ASN A 496 12.15 27.15 3.09
N PHE A 497 12.72 26.01 3.49
CA PHE A 497 12.33 25.24 4.69
C PHE A 497 12.84 25.82 6.02
N THR A 498 14.02 26.42 6.03
CA THR A 498 14.63 27.00 7.24
C THR A 498 14.18 28.44 7.46
N ARG A 499 13.83 29.14 6.38
CA ARG A 499 13.39 30.54 6.40
C ARG A 499 11.87 30.73 6.30
N SER A 500 11.08 29.64 6.28
CA SER A 500 9.61 29.69 6.27
C SER A 500 8.99 30.04 7.63
N GLY A 501 9.79 30.13 8.70
CA GLY A 501 9.28 30.31 10.06
C GLY A 501 8.55 29.05 10.53
N ASN A 502 7.25 29.17 10.74
CA ASN A 502 6.35 28.07 11.16
C ASN A 502 5.87 27.21 9.98
N GLY A 503 6.54 27.26 8.82
CA GLY A 503 6.20 26.42 7.68
C GLY A 503 6.66 24.97 7.83
N LEU A 504 6.39 24.20 6.78
CA LEU A 504 6.77 22.80 6.65
C LEU A 504 8.29 22.64 6.57
N LYS A 505 8.82 21.61 7.23
CA LYS A 505 10.15 21.05 6.96
C LYS A 505 10.08 20.06 5.81
N MET A 506 11.22 19.61 5.29
CA MET A 506 11.24 18.71 4.12
C MET A 506 10.51 17.39 4.40
N TYR A 507 10.67 16.85 5.60
CA TYR A 507 9.99 15.63 6.03
C TYR A 507 8.51 15.84 6.42
N ASP A 508 8.00 17.08 6.36
CA ASP A 508 6.58 17.39 6.55
C ASP A 508 5.81 17.48 5.21
N LEU A 509 6.54 17.48 4.08
CA LEU A 509 5.97 17.69 2.75
C LEU A 509 4.97 16.61 2.35
N ARG A 510 3.98 17.02 1.54
CA ARG A 510 2.99 16.14 0.90
C ARG A 510 2.66 16.67 -0.48
N VAL A 511 2.20 15.79 -1.37
CA VAL A 511 1.84 16.12 -2.75
C VAL A 511 2.96 16.91 -3.44
N TYR A 512 4.12 16.27 -3.55
CA TYR A 512 5.32 16.83 -4.15
C TYR A 512 6.06 15.75 -4.95
N SER A 513 6.89 16.18 -5.90
CA SER A 513 7.87 15.31 -6.56
C SER A 513 9.29 15.75 -6.23
N MET A 514 9.57 17.05 -6.19
CA MET A 514 10.92 17.57 -5.99
C MET A 514 11.07 18.33 -4.68
N ALA A 515 12.30 18.36 -4.15
CA ALA A 515 12.67 19.24 -3.06
C ALA A 515 14.05 19.83 -3.30
N ALA A 516 14.18 21.15 -3.11
CA ALA A 516 15.48 21.81 -3.19
C ALA A 516 16.31 21.43 -1.97
N ILE A 517 17.38 20.66 -2.19
CA ILE A 517 18.35 20.35 -1.14
C ILE A 517 19.30 21.51 -0.94
N ARG A 518 19.72 22.15 -2.03
CA ARG A 518 20.49 23.39 -1.96
C ARG A 518 19.73 24.50 -2.64
N THR A 519 19.62 25.62 -1.94
CA THR A 519 19.03 26.84 -2.48
C THR A 519 20.10 27.91 -2.53
N TYR A 520 20.32 28.48 -3.71
CA TYR A 520 21.20 29.63 -3.92
C TYR A 520 20.37 30.86 -4.29
N GLU A 521 20.72 31.99 -3.69
CA GLU A 521 20.09 33.29 -3.95
C GLU A 521 21.19 34.35 -4.06
N ALA A 522 21.23 35.04 -5.20
CA ALA A 522 22.25 36.07 -5.49
C ALA A 522 23.70 35.59 -5.29
N GLY A 523 24.02 34.37 -5.76
CA GLY A 523 25.39 33.82 -5.67
C GLY A 523 25.74 33.16 -4.34
N LYS A 524 24.78 33.02 -3.41
CA LYS A 524 25.03 32.54 -2.04
C LYS A 524 24.16 31.35 -1.71
N LEU A 525 24.77 30.30 -1.14
CA LEU A 525 24.05 29.19 -0.54
C LEU A 525 23.27 29.70 0.67
N VAL A 526 21.93 29.71 0.58
CA VAL A 526 21.04 30.16 1.65
C VAL A 526 20.41 29.01 2.42
N GLU A 527 20.38 27.80 1.84
CA GLU A 527 19.91 26.57 2.51
C GLU A 527 20.71 25.37 2.02
N ASP A 528 21.13 24.50 2.94
CA ASP A 528 21.54 23.12 2.66
C ASP A 528 20.72 22.17 3.54
N MET A 529 19.82 21.43 2.91
CA MET A 529 18.84 20.57 3.53
C MET A 529 19.24 19.10 3.49
N THR A 530 20.53 18.78 3.31
CA THR A 530 20.97 17.38 3.18
C THR A 530 20.54 16.52 4.38
N ALA A 531 20.63 17.05 5.60
CA ALA A 531 20.19 16.32 6.80
C ALA A 531 18.67 16.06 6.83
N ASP A 532 17.86 17.06 6.47
CA ASP A 532 16.40 16.91 6.36
C ASP A 532 16.03 15.97 5.22
N TYR A 533 16.78 15.97 4.12
CA TYR A 533 16.60 15.02 3.02
C TYR A 533 16.88 13.59 3.45
N LEU A 534 17.96 13.32 4.20
CA LEU A 534 18.23 12.00 4.77
C LEU A 534 17.11 11.54 5.72
N THR A 535 16.56 12.47 6.49
CA THR A 535 15.39 12.21 7.37
C THR A 535 14.15 11.88 6.53
N THR A 536 13.87 12.66 5.50
CA THR A 536 12.75 12.48 4.57
C THR A 536 12.84 11.13 3.84
N CYS A 537 14.05 10.72 3.44
CA CYS A 537 14.31 9.41 2.87
C CYS A 537 14.09 8.27 3.88
N GLN A 538 14.42 8.50 5.16
CA GLN A 538 14.11 7.56 6.25
C GLN A 538 12.60 7.44 6.49
N SER A 539 11.83 8.51 6.26
CA SER A 539 10.36 8.51 6.24
C SER A 539 9.78 7.81 5.01
N THR A 540 10.62 7.36 4.07
CA THR A 540 10.23 6.68 2.81
C THR A 540 9.47 7.54 1.78
N ALA A 541 9.24 8.81 2.08
CA ALA A 541 8.74 9.80 1.14
C ALA A 541 9.95 10.44 0.44
N VAL A 542 10.36 9.92 -0.73
CA VAL A 542 11.65 10.27 -1.35
C VAL A 542 11.48 11.30 -2.48
N PRO A 543 11.70 12.61 -2.24
CA PRO A 543 11.72 13.59 -3.32
C PRO A 543 12.86 13.34 -4.27
N THR A 544 12.70 13.79 -5.50
CA THR A 544 13.82 14.06 -6.38
C THR A 544 14.67 15.22 -5.83
N PRO A 545 15.96 15.01 -5.56
CA PRO A 545 16.83 16.02 -5.00
C PRO A 545 17.30 16.99 -6.09
N VAL A 546 17.13 18.29 -5.87
CA VAL A 546 17.58 19.31 -6.84
C VAL A 546 18.39 20.41 -6.16
N SER A 547 19.22 21.08 -6.97
CA SER A 547 19.77 22.39 -6.65
C SER A 547 18.89 23.46 -7.30
N LEU A 548 18.47 24.44 -6.50
CA LEU A 548 17.67 25.58 -6.94
C LEU A 548 18.56 26.83 -6.92
N ASN A 549 18.87 27.37 -8.09
CA ASN A 549 19.73 28.54 -8.26
C ASN A 549 18.88 29.72 -8.75
N LEU A 550 18.43 30.57 -7.83
CA LEU A 550 17.61 31.74 -8.17
C LEU A 550 18.49 32.83 -8.79
N VAL A 551 18.52 32.87 -10.12
CA VAL A 551 19.33 33.79 -10.93
C VAL A 551 18.43 34.69 -11.77
N ARG A 552 18.76 35.98 -11.82
CA ARG A 552 17.96 37.04 -12.45
C ARG A 552 18.56 37.56 -13.74
N SER A 553 19.76 37.14 -14.13
CA SER A 553 20.35 37.51 -15.42
C SER A 553 21.23 36.40 -16.00
N PRO A 554 21.47 36.40 -17.34
CA PRO A 554 22.43 35.49 -17.95
C PRO A 554 23.85 35.55 -17.34
N ASP A 555 24.26 36.72 -16.82
CA ASP A 555 25.56 36.87 -16.16
C ASP A 555 25.58 36.27 -14.75
N GLU A 556 24.48 36.34 -14.02
CA GLU A 556 24.32 35.60 -12.77
C GLU A 556 24.37 34.10 -13.00
N MET A 557 23.76 33.60 -14.08
CA MET A 557 23.86 32.19 -14.47
C MET A 557 25.30 31.76 -14.75
N ARG A 558 26.10 32.59 -15.43
CA ARG A 558 27.52 32.30 -15.69
C ARG A 558 28.32 32.12 -14.39
N ARG A 559 28.02 32.93 -13.37
CA ARG A 559 28.63 32.79 -12.03
C ARG A 559 28.13 31.52 -11.33
N ALA A 560 26.82 31.30 -11.32
CA ALA A 560 26.21 30.12 -10.70
C ALA A 560 26.78 28.81 -11.26
N VAL A 561 26.91 28.69 -12.59
CA VAL A 561 27.47 27.49 -13.24
C VAL A 561 28.95 27.25 -12.90
N ALA A 562 29.70 28.29 -12.53
CA ALA A 562 31.10 28.16 -12.16
C ALA A 562 31.28 27.70 -10.71
N ASP A 563 30.46 28.23 -9.79
CA ASP A 563 30.75 28.17 -8.36
C ASP A 563 29.70 27.42 -7.52
N GLU A 564 28.50 27.18 -8.05
CA GLU A 564 27.36 26.62 -7.31
C GLU A 564 27.06 25.16 -7.69
N SER A 565 26.23 24.50 -6.87
CA SER A 565 25.70 23.19 -7.25
C SER A 565 24.68 23.32 -8.37
N LEU A 566 24.74 22.41 -9.33
CA LEU A 566 23.78 22.25 -10.42
C LEU A 566 23.01 20.95 -10.27
N THR A 567 21.92 20.80 -11.03
CA THR A 567 21.15 19.56 -11.08
C THR A 567 21.61 18.71 -12.27
N TYR A 568 21.86 17.43 -12.01
CA TYR A 568 22.24 16.43 -12.99
C TYR A 568 21.14 15.38 -13.08
N ALA A 569 20.78 14.99 -14.29
CA ALA A 569 19.66 14.10 -14.54
C ALA A 569 20.00 13.13 -15.68
N GLN A 570 19.81 11.83 -15.44
CA GLN A 570 20.07 10.82 -16.45
C GLN A 570 18.85 10.52 -17.31
N ALA A 571 19.02 10.55 -18.63
CA ALA A 571 17.96 10.18 -19.56
C ALA A 571 18.52 9.42 -20.77
N ARG A 572 17.65 8.70 -21.49
CA ARG A 572 18.04 7.97 -22.71
C ARG A 572 18.50 8.92 -23.82
N THR A 573 17.81 10.04 -23.96
CA THR A 573 18.13 11.12 -24.90
C THR A 573 17.70 12.45 -24.30
N LEU A 574 18.27 13.55 -24.79
CA LEU A 574 17.92 14.87 -24.28
C LEU A 574 16.42 15.21 -24.47
N PRO A 575 15.75 14.91 -25.60
CA PRO A 575 14.30 15.12 -25.73
C PRO A 575 13.43 14.27 -24.80
N GLN A 576 13.97 13.17 -24.23
CA GLN A 576 13.27 12.34 -23.24
C GLN A 576 13.59 12.77 -21.80
N LEU A 577 14.40 13.81 -21.60
CA LEU A 577 14.89 14.22 -20.28
C LEU A 577 13.76 14.45 -19.27
N PHE A 578 12.67 15.10 -19.69
CA PHE A 578 11.56 15.35 -18.80
C PHE A 578 10.90 14.04 -18.36
N GLN A 579 10.47 13.22 -19.32
CA GLN A 579 9.80 11.95 -19.08
C GLN A 579 10.66 10.92 -18.33
N ASP A 580 11.97 10.91 -18.60
CA ASP A 580 12.90 9.96 -17.98
C ASP A 580 13.37 10.41 -16.59
N ALA A 581 13.39 11.72 -16.28
CA ALA A 581 14.07 12.22 -15.08
C ALA A 581 13.45 13.42 -14.35
N LEU A 582 12.77 14.36 -15.04
CA LEU A 582 12.29 15.61 -14.43
C LEU A 582 10.77 15.65 -14.21
N ARG A 583 10.02 14.67 -14.70
CA ARG A 583 8.58 14.52 -14.46
C ARG A 583 8.28 14.32 -12.98
N TRP A 584 6.99 14.38 -12.62
CA TRP A 584 6.53 13.88 -11.33
C TRP A 584 7.06 12.46 -11.07
N ASN A 585 7.90 12.32 -10.06
CA ASN A 585 8.43 11.03 -9.63
C ASN A 585 7.62 10.47 -8.45
N SER A 586 7.62 9.15 -8.36
CA SER A 586 7.15 8.42 -7.20
C SER A 586 8.32 7.74 -6.50
N SER A 587 8.05 7.21 -5.32
CA SER A 587 9.02 6.43 -4.57
C SER A 587 9.50 5.13 -5.27
N TYR A 588 8.87 4.75 -6.38
CA TYR A 588 9.17 3.55 -7.14
C TYR A 588 10.17 3.76 -8.28
N ASP A 589 10.48 5.00 -8.64
CA ASP A 589 11.22 5.29 -9.88
C ASP A 589 12.72 4.99 -9.78
N GLY A 590 13.37 5.47 -8.70
CA GLY A 590 14.82 5.32 -8.53
C GLY A 590 15.62 6.00 -9.63
N LEU A 591 15.31 7.27 -9.89
CA LEU A 591 15.93 8.06 -10.94
C LEU A 591 17.38 8.39 -10.57
N ASN A 592 18.31 8.38 -11.53
CA ASN A 592 19.65 8.94 -11.29
C ASN A 592 19.61 10.45 -11.52
N VAL A 593 19.00 11.14 -10.54
CA VAL A 593 18.97 12.60 -10.44
C VAL A 593 19.70 12.98 -9.16
N PHE A 594 20.59 13.96 -9.26
CA PHE A 594 21.42 14.40 -8.15
C PHE A 594 21.82 15.86 -8.32
N LEU A 595 22.15 16.52 -7.21
CA LEU A 595 22.81 17.82 -7.23
C LEU A 595 24.32 17.65 -7.07
N SER A 596 25.10 18.48 -7.75
CA SER A 596 26.57 18.47 -7.63
C SER A 596 27.23 19.79 -8.00
N ASN A 597 28.32 20.14 -7.31
CA ASN A 597 29.29 21.18 -7.71
C ASN A 597 30.69 20.62 -7.99
N GLY A 598 30.83 19.31 -8.21
CA GLY A 598 32.12 18.68 -8.52
C GLY A 598 31.97 17.21 -8.96
N PRO A 599 31.79 16.25 -8.03
CA PRO A 599 31.66 14.83 -8.37
C PRO A 599 30.45 14.51 -9.26
N VAL A 600 30.56 13.52 -10.13
CA VAL A 600 29.46 13.03 -10.98
C VAL A 600 29.12 11.60 -10.57
N ILE A 601 27.83 11.35 -10.30
CA ILE A 601 27.32 10.01 -9.99
C ILE A 601 26.89 9.35 -11.31
N GLU A 602 27.84 8.64 -11.92
CA GLU A 602 27.64 7.96 -13.20
C GLU A 602 26.65 6.79 -13.08
N ALA A 603 26.70 6.07 -11.95
CA ALA A 603 25.75 5.02 -11.63
C ALA A 603 25.44 4.94 -10.13
N TRP A 604 24.16 4.87 -9.85
CA TRP A 604 23.57 4.53 -8.56
C TRP A 604 22.36 3.60 -8.84
N PRO A 605 22.12 2.54 -8.06
CA PRO A 605 21.13 1.54 -8.42
C PRO A 605 19.72 2.13 -8.41
N LYS A 606 18.89 1.67 -9.35
CA LYS A 606 17.47 2.01 -9.35
C LYS A 606 16.76 1.36 -8.18
N CYS A 607 15.66 1.97 -7.72
CA CYS A 607 14.78 1.39 -6.71
C CYS A 607 14.44 -0.06 -7.07
N ARG A 608 14.69 -0.96 -6.12
CA ARG A 608 14.54 -2.39 -6.29
C ARG A 608 13.36 -2.90 -5.47
N ARG A 609 12.44 -3.56 -6.16
CA ARG A 609 11.35 -4.30 -5.54
C ARG A 609 11.51 -5.77 -5.92
N THR A 610 11.75 -6.63 -4.95
CA THR A 610 11.73 -8.08 -5.18
C THR A 610 10.34 -8.59 -4.89
N MET A 611 9.76 -9.35 -5.82
CA MET A 611 8.53 -10.10 -5.59
C MET A 611 8.85 -11.58 -5.42
N THR A 612 8.22 -12.22 -4.43
CA THR A 612 8.14 -13.68 -4.33
C THR A 612 6.68 -14.09 -4.36
N PHE A 613 6.43 -15.31 -4.80
CA PHE A 613 5.12 -15.92 -4.86
C PHE A 613 4.51 -15.96 -3.46
N GLY A 614 3.32 -15.38 -3.31
CA GLY A 614 2.67 -15.22 -2.01
C GLY A 614 3.50 -14.44 -1.00
N ALA A 615 4.41 -13.57 -1.45
CA ALA A 615 5.39 -12.90 -0.61
C ALA A 615 6.13 -13.85 0.36
N GLU A 616 6.31 -15.12 -0.02
CA GLU A 616 6.77 -16.20 0.87
C GLU A 616 8.03 -15.82 1.66
N LYS A 617 7.95 -15.91 2.98
CA LYS A 617 9.10 -15.69 3.88
C LYS A 617 10.20 -16.72 3.60
N PHE A 618 11.45 -16.34 3.86
CA PHE A 618 12.63 -17.22 3.75
C PHE A 618 13.03 -17.60 2.31
N VAL A 619 12.80 -16.72 1.34
CA VAL A 619 13.24 -16.88 -0.05
C VAL A 619 14.40 -15.91 -0.29
N SER A 620 15.62 -16.38 -0.04
CA SER A 620 16.84 -15.57 -0.11
C SER A 620 17.40 -15.44 -1.53
N GLY A 621 17.27 -16.46 -2.38
CA GLY A 621 17.79 -16.46 -3.76
C GLY A 621 17.29 -15.27 -4.59
N ARG A 622 15.99 -14.97 -4.48
CA ARG A 622 15.35 -13.82 -5.16
C ARG A 622 15.57 -12.48 -4.46
N SER A 623 15.98 -12.53 -3.19
CA SER A 623 16.07 -11.38 -2.32
C SER A 623 17.51 -10.90 -2.18
N MET A 624 18.40 -11.18 -3.14
CA MET A 624 19.68 -10.49 -3.28
C MET A 624 19.55 -9.30 -4.24
N VAL A 625 20.26 -8.20 -3.97
CA VAL A 625 20.37 -7.05 -4.88
C VAL A 625 21.83 -6.66 -5.12
N PRO A 626 22.35 -6.89 -6.33
CA PRO A 626 23.52 -6.17 -6.84
C PRO A 626 23.25 -4.67 -6.91
N SER A 627 24.15 -3.88 -6.36
CA SER A 627 24.03 -2.43 -6.18
C SER A 627 25.29 -1.75 -6.72
N PRO A 628 25.36 -1.47 -8.04
CA PRO A 628 26.49 -0.81 -8.65
C PRO A 628 26.64 0.63 -8.13
N VAL A 629 27.88 1.03 -7.88
CA VAL A 629 28.27 2.38 -7.47
C VAL A 629 29.37 2.84 -8.40
N HIS A 630 29.13 3.92 -9.14
CA HIS A 630 30.13 4.53 -10.01
C HIS A 630 30.10 6.05 -9.85
N VAL A 631 31.21 6.62 -9.38
CA VAL A 631 31.38 8.05 -9.15
C VAL A 631 32.69 8.52 -9.77
N THR A 632 32.68 9.67 -10.42
CA THR A 632 33.87 10.32 -10.99
C THR A 632 34.07 11.73 -10.44
N SER A 633 35.30 12.22 -10.45
CA SER A 633 35.62 13.64 -10.20
C SER A 633 36.89 14.04 -10.95
N ALA A 634 36.83 15.16 -11.67
CA ALA A 634 37.97 15.65 -12.46
C ALA A 634 39.20 16.01 -11.62
N VAL A 635 38.97 16.47 -10.37
CA VAL A 635 40.01 16.89 -9.43
C VAL A 635 40.44 15.76 -8.48
N GLY A 636 39.75 14.62 -8.51
CA GLY A 636 39.97 13.47 -7.63
C GLY A 636 38.97 13.41 -6.48
N LEU A 637 38.53 12.21 -6.14
CA LEU A 637 37.58 11.92 -5.06
C LEU A 637 38.30 11.85 -3.71
N LYS A 638 37.70 12.45 -2.69
CA LYS A 638 38.13 12.33 -1.30
C LYS A 638 37.47 11.13 -0.66
N GLU A 639 36.14 11.11 -0.62
CA GLU A 639 35.37 10.04 0.01
C GLU A 639 33.98 9.86 -0.59
N ILE A 640 33.42 8.67 -0.40
CA ILE A 640 32.03 8.33 -0.71
C ILE A 640 31.39 7.78 0.55
N ARG A 641 30.21 8.31 0.88
CA ARG A 641 29.39 7.89 2.03
C ARG A 641 28.04 7.41 1.51
N ILE A 642 27.61 6.25 1.99
CA ILE A 642 26.25 5.73 1.75
C ILE A 642 25.53 5.78 3.08
N TYR A 643 24.41 6.47 3.13
CA TYR A 643 23.53 6.56 4.30
C TYR A 643 22.30 5.71 4.05
N ASN A 644 21.79 5.00 5.07
CA ASN A 644 20.43 4.46 5.09
C ASN A 644 19.58 5.36 5.99
N GLY A 645 18.75 6.22 5.38
CA GLY A 645 18.16 7.33 6.09
C GLY A 645 19.25 8.23 6.71
N ARG A 646 19.19 8.49 8.01
CA ARG A 646 20.21 9.28 8.73
C ARG A 646 21.45 8.48 9.15
N VAL A 647 21.41 7.15 9.07
CA VAL A 647 22.46 6.27 9.60
C VAL A 647 23.51 6.02 8.52
N LEU A 648 24.78 6.30 8.82
CA LEU A 648 25.88 5.91 7.93
C LEU A 648 25.87 4.39 7.77
N PHE A 649 25.84 3.93 6.53
CA PHE A 649 25.83 2.51 6.19
C PHE A 649 27.17 2.05 5.62
N ARG A 650 27.82 2.83 4.74
CA ARG A 650 29.17 2.54 4.23
C ARG A 650 29.97 3.81 4.04
N ARG A 651 31.30 3.72 4.17
CA ARG A 651 32.23 4.80 3.82
C ARG A 651 33.44 4.25 3.08
N PHE A 652 33.81 4.93 2.00
CA PHE A 652 34.97 4.62 1.17
C PHE A 652 35.89 5.83 1.13
N LEU A 653 37.18 5.61 1.31
CA LEU A 653 38.21 6.64 1.08
C LEU A 653 38.83 6.41 -0.29
N CYS A 654 38.76 7.43 -1.15
CA CYS A 654 39.17 7.32 -2.54
C CYS A 654 40.61 7.79 -2.78
N ASN A 655 41.25 8.42 -1.78
CA ASN A 655 42.66 8.84 -1.81
C ASN A 655 43.04 9.67 -3.06
N GLY A 656 42.12 10.51 -3.55
CA GLY A 656 42.34 11.35 -4.73
C GLY A 656 42.14 10.64 -6.07
N ALA A 657 41.67 9.38 -6.09
CA ALA A 657 41.31 8.66 -7.32
C ALA A 657 40.22 9.43 -8.08
N LYS A 658 40.36 9.53 -9.41
CA LYS A 658 39.40 10.27 -10.25
C LYS A 658 38.11 9.50 -10.51
N GLU A 659 38.10 8.21 -10.21
CA GLU A 659 37.02 7.28 -10.49
C GLU A 659 36.96 6.25 -9.37
N PHE A 660 35.75 5.92 -8.95
CA PHE A 660 35.45 4.84 -8.03
C PHE A 660 34.30 4.02 -8.62
N GLU A 661 34.56 2.75 -8.92
CA GLU A 661 33.56 1.79 -9.42
C GLU A 661 33.59 0.52 -8.56
N THR A 662 32.43 0.13 -8.03
CA THR A 662 32.27 -1.13 -7.30
C THR A 662 30.84 -1.63 -7.37
N THR A 663 30.60 -2.89 -7.00
CA THR A 663 29.25 -3.44 -6.85
C THR A 663 29.10 -3.99 -5.44
N LEU A 664 28.11 -3.46 -4.72
CA LEU A 664 27.73 -3.95 -3.40
C LEU A 664 26.64 -5.01 -3.56
N ILE A 665 26.63 -6.01 -2.69
CA ILE A 665 25.60 -7.04 -2.67
C ILE A 665 24.74 -6.77 -1.45
N PHE A 666 23.43 -6.60 -1.55
CA PHE A 666 22.55 -6.37 -0.39
C PHE A 666 21.45 -7.44 -0.26
N PRO A 667 20.97 -7.72 0.97
CA PRO A 667 19.71 -8.44 1.15
C PRO A 667 18.53 -7.49 0.90
N ASN A 668 17.61 -7.87 0.02
CA ASN A 668 16.33 -7.21 -0.26
C ASN A 668 15.20 -7.61 0.70
N THR A 669 15.50 -8.46 1.68
CA THR A 669 14.51 -8.88 2.70
C THR A 669 14.31 -7.83 3.77
N THR A 670 15.23 -6.86 3.90
CA THR A 670 15.10 -5.69 4.76
C THR A 670 14.97 -4.43 3.91
N GLN A 671 13.99 -3.61 4.23
CA GLN A 671 13.76 -2.34 3.56
C GLN A 671 14.89 -1.36 3.89
N GLN A 672 15.45 -0.75 2.85
CA GLN A 672 16.46 0.31 2.98
C GLN A 672 16.10 1.48 2.07
N SER A 673 16.44 2.70 2.53
CA SER A 673 16.33 3.95 1.78
C SER A 673 17.71 4.60 1.77
N MET A 674 18.52 4.30 0.77
CA MET A 674 19.94 4.67 0.75
C MET A 674 20.25 5.88 -0.12
N VAL A 675 21.04 6.79 0.41
CA VAL A 675 21.53 8.00 -0.28
C VAL A 675 23.04 7.96 -0.35
N LEU A 676 23.58 8.15 -1.56
CA LEU A 676 25.01 8.33 -1.79
C LEU A 676 25.37 9.81 -1.71
N VAL A 677 26.39 10.12 -0.92
CA VAL A 677 27.04 11.43 -0.86
C VAL A 677 28.51 11.27 -1.20
N ALA A 678 28.95 11.92 -2.29
CA ALA A 678 30.35 11.93 -2.70
C ALA A 678 30.99 13.29 -2.40
N GLU A 679 32.27 13.31 -2.05
CA GLU A 679 33.08 14.51 -1.85
C GLU A 679 34.39 14.39 -2.62
N ASP A 680 34.80 15.46 -3.32
CA ASP A 680 36.09 15.54 -3.99
C ASP A 680 37.18 16.20 -3.11
N VAL A 681 38.42 16.18 -3.58
CA VAL A 681 39.57 16.72 -2.82
C VAL A 681 39.55 18.25 -2.67
N GLN A 682 38.66 18.95 -3.37
CA GLN A 682 38.45 20.40 -3.26
C GLN A 682 37.21 20.75 -2.41
N GLY A 683 36.51 19.74 -1.87
CA GLY A 683 35.29 19.93 -1.08
C GLY A 683 34.02 20.08 -1.92
N GLY A 684 34.09 19.87 -3.23
CA GLY A 684 32.91 19.69 -4.07
C GLY A 684 32.15 18.43 -3.67
N THR A 685 30.82 18.46 -3.73
CA THR A 685 29.96 17.38 -3.23
C THR A 685 28.84 17.05 -4.20
N ALA A 686 28.40 15.79 -4.19
CA ALA A 686 27.22 15.32 -4.89
C ALA A 686 26.29 14.51 -3.97
N THR A 687 24.97 14.64 -4.13
CA THR A 687 23.96 13.94 -3.33
C THR A 687 22.92 13.27 -4.22
N SER A 688 22.81 11.95 -4.12
CA SER A 688 21.97 11.13 -5.01
C SER A 688 20.48 11.18 -4.65
N PHE A 689 19.64 10.81 -5.63
CA PHE A 689 18.32 10.26 -5.35
C PHE A 689 18.42 9.04 -4.42
N ALA A 690 17.41 8.82 -3.59
CA ALA A 690 17.39 7.68 -2.68
C ALA A 690 17.15 6.35 -3.44
N TYR A 691 18.12 5.44 -3.36
CA TYR A 691 17.92 4.05 -3.75
C TYR A 691 17.06 3.37 -2.68
N ARG A 692 15.85 2.97 -3.05
CA ARG A 692 14.99 2.17 -2.17
C ARG A 692 15.07 0.71 -2.55
N GLN A 693 15.17 -0.15 -1.55
CA GLN A 693 15.04 -1.59 -1.75
C GLN A 693 14.06 -2.18 -0.75
N TYR A 694 13.19 -3.06 -1.20
CA TYR A 694 12.29 -3.82 -0.34
C TYR A 694 11.72 -5.05 -1.08
N LYS A 695 11.13 -5.94 -0.30
CA LYS A 695 10.35 -7.07 -0.79
C LYS A 695 8.87 -6.68 -0.91
N GLU A 696 8.32 -6.76 -2.11
CA GLU A 696 6.90 -6.46 -2.38
C GLU A 696 6.01 -7.58 -1.79
N GLY A 697 4.91 -7.18 -1.16
CA GLY A 697 4.02 -8.09 -0.42
C GLY A 697 4.46 -8.45 1.02
N SER A 698 5.59 -7.93 1.49
CA SER A 698 5.91 -7.90 2.94
C SER A 698 5.17 -6.75 3.64
N LEU A 699 5.50 -6.49 4.91
CA LEU A 699 4.95 -5.36 5.67
C LEU A 699 5.56 -4.00 5.32
N CYS A 700 6.38 -3.91 4.27
CA CYS A 700 7.11 -2.70 3.91
C CYS A 700 6.21 -1.48 3.65
N PRO A 701 6.32 -0.39 4.45
CA PRO A 701 5.59 0.82 4.17
C PRO A 701 6.16 1.53 2.93
N VAL A 702 5.26 1.86 2.01
CA VAL A 702 5.58 2.48 0.72
C VAL A 702 4.60 3.59 0.45
N PHE A 703 5.06 4.80 0.14
CA PHE A 703 4.18 5.89 -0.25
C PHE A 703 3.59 5.68 -1.63
N CYS A 704 2.30 6.01 -1.75
CA CYS A 704 1.65 6.16 -3.03
C CYS A 704 2.30 7.33 -3.80
N ALA A 705 2.09 7.37 -5.13
CA ALA A 705 2.75 8.37 -5.97
C ALA A 705 2.35 9.81 -5.66
N ASP A 706 1.26 10.05 -4.92
CA ASP A 706 0.87 11.35 -4.39
C ASP A 706 1.66 11.78 -3.14
N HIS A 707 2.44 10.87 -2.53
CA HIS A 707 3.18 11.08 -1.30
C HIS A 707 2.32 11.60 -0.12
N VAL A 708 1.05 11.19 -0.05
CA VAL A 708 0.15 11.55 1.07
C VAL A 708 0.00 10.40 2.06
N ASN A 709 -0.29 9.21 1.53
CA ASN A 709 -0.47 8.00 2.31
C ASN A 709 0.57 6.94 1.95
N ASP A 710 0.97 6.15 2.94
CA ASP A 710 1.55 4.86 2.62
C ASP A 710 0.44 3.92 2.10
N CYS A 711 0.73 3.13 1.08
CA CYS A 711 -0.23 2.24 0.42
C CYS A 711 -0.52 0.97 1.26
N GLY A 712 -0.33 1.04 2.58
CA GLY A 712 -0.45 -0.07 3.52
C GLY A 712 -1.37 0.27 4.69
N HIS A 713 -0.83 0.16 5.91
CA HIS A 713 -1.59 0.38 7.14
C HIS A 713 -1.46 1.80 7.72
N MET A 714 -1.01 2.78 6.92
CA MET A 714 -0.75 4.15 7.37
C MET A 714 0.31 4.23 8.49
N LEU A 715 1.28 3.29 8.48
CA LEU A 715 2.35 3.18 9.48
C LEU A 715 3.32 4.36 9.43
N LEU A 716 3.39 5.09 8.32
CA LEU A 716 4.22 6.27 8.15
C LEU A 716 3.38 7.52 7.79
N ALA A 717 2.11 7.59 8.21
CA ALA A 717 1.29 8.78 7.93
C ALA A 717 1.94 10.08 8.45
N HIS A 718 2.04 11.10 7.59
CA HIS A 718 2.55 12.43 7.98
C HIS A 718 1.43 13.29 8.57
N GLY A 719 1.78 14.17 9.52
CA GLY A 719 0.86 15.20 10.04
C GLY A 719 0.32 14.96 11.42
N SER A 720 -0.94 15.31 11.60
CA SER A 720 -1.74 15.18 12.82
C SER A 720 -2.07 13.73 13.23
N HIS A 721 -1.56 12.73 12.52
CA HIS A 721 -1.76 11.34 12.91
C HIS A 721 -0.83 10.96 14.07
N TRP A 722 -1.16 9.86 14.75
CA TRP A 722 -0.31 9.20 15.75
C TRP A 722 -0.10 7.74 15.33
N PRO A 723 0.84 6.94 15.87
CA PRO A 723 0.95 5.55 15.48
C PRO A 723 -0.24 4.74 15.98
N MET A 724 -0.52 3.62 15.30
CA MET A 724 -1.51 2.66 15.77
C MET A 724 -1.08 2.05 17.11
N LEU A 725 -2.03 1.87 18.02
CA LEU A 725 -1.82 1.06 19.24
C LEU A 725 -1.79 -0.45 18.92
N PHE A 726 -2.63 -0.88 17.99
CA PHE A 726 -2.79 -2.28 17.55
C PHE A 726 -3.37 -2.32 16.14
N MET A 727 -3.30 -3.49 15.50
CA MET A 727 -3.96 -3.75 14.22
C MET A 727 -5.03 -4.84 14.34
N THR A 728 -6.13 -4.68 13.61
CA THR A 728 -7.20 -5.67 13.57
C THR A 728 -7.02 -6.61 12.37
N PRO A 729 -6.82 -7.93 12.58
CA PRO A 729 -6.70 -8.88 11.48
C PRO A 729 -8.03 -9.07 10.76
N LYS A 730 -7.95 -9.13 9.44
CA LYS A 730 -9.04 -9.50 8.54
C LYS A 730 -9.21 -11.02 8.49
N VAL A 731 -10.40 -11.48 8.11
CA VAL A 731 -10.59 -12.89 7.74
C VAL A 731 -9.92 -13.14 6.37
N PRO A 732 -9.13 -14.22 6.20
CA PRO A 732 -8.32 -14.44 5.00
C PRO A 732 -9.12 -14.62 3.71
N ASP A 733 -10.19 -15.43 3.76
CA ASP A 733 -11.12 -15.67 2.64
C ASP A 733 -12.46 -14.98 2.88
N ALA A 734 -12.39 -13.70 3.21
CA ALA A 734 -13.57 -12.87 3.42
C ALA A 734 -14.36 -12.62 2.13
N GLY A 735 -13.79 -12.87 0.96
CA GLY A 735 -14.27 -12.30 -0.29
C GLY A 735 -13.73 -10.89 -0.52
N PHE A 736 -13.88 -10.43 -1.76
CA PHE A 736 -13.32 -9.15 -2.18
C PHE A 736 -14.15 -8.00 -1.62
N THR A 737 -13.48 -7.03 -1.01
CA THR A 737 -14.08 -5.79 -0.50
C THR A 737 -13.34 -4.63 -1.14
N TRP A 738 -13.96 -3.97 -2.11
CA TRP A 738 -13.45 -2.72 -2.70
C TRP A 738 -13.45 -1.61 -1.64
N ASP A 739 -12.73 -0.51 -1.87
CA ASP A 739 -12.76 0.69 -1.02
C ASP A 739 -14.22 1.11 -0.70
N GLY A 740 -14.63 1.01 0.56
CA GLY A 740 -16.00 1.28 1.00
C GLY A 740 -16.93 0.06 1.15
N GLY A 741 -16.53 -1.15 0.73
CA GLY A 741 -17.20 -2.40 1.06
C GLY A 741 -17.10 -2.75 2.56
N PRO A 742 -17.99 -3.61 3.11
CA PRO A 742 -17.93 -4.01 4.51
C PRO A 742 -16.60 -4.69 4.84
N ALA A 743 -15.89 -4.23 5.87
CA ALA A 743 -14.63 -4.84 6.26
C ALA A 743 -14.87 -6.18 6.99
N PRO A 744 -14.06 -7.23 6.74
CA PRO A 744 -14.17 -8.52 7.43
C PRO A 744 -13.56 -8.49 8.84
N THR A 745 -13.92 -7.47 9.59
CA THR A 745 -13.44 -7.15 10.94
C THR A 745 -14.60 -6.53 11.72
N ARG A 746 -14.72 -6.89 12.99
CA ARG A 746 -15.65 -6.28 13.95
C ARG A 746 -14.87 -6.01 15.24
N PRO A 747 -13.95 -5.03 15.22
CA PRO A 747 -13.13 -4.74 16.37
C PRO A 747 -14.00 -4.24 17.52
N LEU A 748 -13.69 -4.69 18.74
CA LEU A 748 -14.29 -4.14 19.96
C LEU A 748 -13.74 -2.73 20.23
N LEU A 749 -12.53 -2.43 19.72
CA LEU A 749 -11.93 -1.10 19.72
C LEU A 749 -11.75 -0.61 18.28
N PRO A 750 -12.62 0.28 17.77
CA PRO A 750 -12.56 0.72 16.39
C PRO A 750 -11.47 1.78 16.15
N ASN A 751 -11.14 2.59 17.17
CA ASN A 751 -10.09 3.59 17.03
C ASN A 751 -8.72 2.98 17.37
N GLN A 752 -7.79 3.07 16.44
CA GLN A 752 -6.42 2.58 16.60
C GLN A 752 -5.43 3.73 16.85
N PHE A 753 -5.86 4.99 16.65
CA PHE A 753 -5.00 6.17 16.64
C PHE A 753 -5.48 7.19 17.68
N THR A 754 -4.69 7.41 18.74
CA THR A 754 -4.95 8.51 19.67
C THR A 754 -3.62 9.08 20.15
N PRO A 755 -3.31 10.36 19.85
CA PRO A 755 -2.18 11.02 20.47
C PRO A 755 -2.39 11.15 21.98
N PRO A 756 -1.31 11.18 22.77
CA PRO A 756 -1.41 11.42 24.20
C PRO A 756 -1.81 12.87 24.46
N ALA A 757 -2.53 13.04 25.56
CA ALA A 757 -3.10 14.29 26.01
C ALA A 757 -2.58 14.61 27.41
N VAL A 758 -1.86 15.72 27.56
CA VAL A 758 -1.21 16.09 28.84
C VAL A 758 -1.84 17.37 29.39
N ARG A 759 -2.27 17.35 30.65
CA ARG A 759 -2.71 18.55 31.39
C ARG A 759 -1.76 18.84 32.53
N THR A 760 -1.33 20.09 32.66
CA THR A 760 -0.47 20.54 33.76
C THR A 760 -0.98 21.83 34.40
N ASP A 761 -0.24 22.35 35.38
CA ASP A 761 -0.42 23.72 35.89
C ASP A 761 0.11 24.80 34.93
N LYS A 762 0.99 24.43 33.98
CA LYS A 762 1.58 25.33 32.97
C LYS A 762 0.78 25.45 31.68
N GLY A 763 -0.08 24.47 31.39
CA GLY A 763 -0.97 24.49 30.23
C GLY A 763 -1.48 23.09 29.86
N ASP A 764 -2.14 23.01 28.71
CA ASP A 764 -2.74 21.78 28.19
C ASP A 764 -2.14 21.42 26.82
N TYR A 765 -1.52 20.25 26.73
CA TYR A 765 -1.20 19.53 25.49
C TYR A 765 -2.39 18.67 25.06
N LEU A 766 -3.54 19.32 24.88
CA LEU A 766 -4.83 18.69 24.57
C LEU A 766 -5.58 19.42 23.48
N ALA A 767 -5.34 20.73 23.34
CA ALA A 767 -5.89 21.57 22.29
C ALA A 767 -5.05 21.55 21.00
N SER A 768 -3.92 20.84 21.02
CA SER A 768 -2.89 20.87 19.98
C SER A 768 -2.68 19.47 19.43
N THR A 769 -3.00 19.25 18.16
CA THR A 769 -2.72 17.95 17.53
C THR A 769 -1.21 17.84 17.29
N PRO A 770 -0.51 16.83 17.87
CA PRO A 770 0.91 16.63 17.60
C PRO A 770 1.13 16.54 16.10
N TYR A 771 2.21 17.14 15.63
CA TYR A 771 2.62 17.02 14.24
C TYR A 771 3.83 16.11 14.16
N GLN A 772 3.60 14.88 13.72
CA GLN A 772 4.62 13.85 13.78
C GLN A 772 5.51 13.79 12.53
N VAL A 773 6.76 13.44 12.78
CA VAL A 773 7.75 13.02 11.79
C VAL A 773 7.86 11.49 11.84
N PRO A 774 7.27 10.77 10.86
CA PRO A 774 7.35 9.32 10.82
C PRO A 774 8.72 8.89 10.31
N LEU A 775 9.33 7.91 10.97
CA LEU A 775 10.65 7.36 10.67
C LEU A 775 10.53 5.85 10.55
N LEU A 776 10.99 5.29 9.43
CA LEU A 776 11.20 3.86 9.35
C LEU A 776 12.44 3.49 10.18
N GLU A 777 12.24 2.68 11.21
CA GLU A 777 13.39 2.08 11.91
C GLU A 777 13.88 0.89 11.08
N PHE A 778 12.97 -0.05 10.79
CA PHE A 778 13.18 -1.12 9.83
C PHE A 778 11.86 -1.71 9.35
N SER A 779 11.93 -2.41 8.22
CA SER A 779 10.89 -3.34 7.80
C SER A 779 11.56 -4.57 7.19
N ASP A 780 11.13 -5.76 7.61
CA ASP A 780 11.53 -7.03 7.02
C ASP A 780 10.30 -7.86 6.58
N GLU A 781 10.52 -9.10 6.12
CA GLU A 781 9.45 -9.98 5.63
C GLU A 781 8.34 -10.28 6.65
N SER A 782 8.59 -10.05 7.94
CA SER A 782 7.72 -10.46 9.04
C SER A 782 7.41 -9.38 10.06
N VAL A 783 8.25 -8.34 10.17
CA VAL A 783 8.07 -7.27 11.14
C VAL A 783 8.33 -5.94 10.48
N THR A 784 7.49 -4.96 10.79
CA THR A 784 7.77 -3.55 10.50
C THR A 784 7.73 -2.76 11.78
N ARG A 785 8.71 -1.88 11.97
CA ARG A 785 8.72 -0.95 13.08
C ARG A 785 8.93 0.48 12.58
N CYS A 786 8.00 1.35 12.94
CA CYS A 786 8.03 2.77 12.62
C CYS A 786 8.04 3.57 13.91
N ARG A 787 8.89 4.60 13.98
CA ARG A 787 8.95 5.58 15.07
C ARG A 787 8.39 6.90 14.59
N MET A 788 7.53 7.52 15.38
CA MET A 788 6.98 8.84 15.12
C MET A 788 7.48 9.77 16.20
N VAL A 789 8.08 10.90 15.80
CA VAL A 789 8.63 11.89 16.73
C VAL A 789 7.85 13.19 16.56
N SER A 790 7.47 13.84 17.65
CA SER A 790 6.72 15.09 17.63
C SER A 790 7.28 16.05 18.66
N ASP A 791 7.90 17.12 18.17
CA ASP A 791 8.37 18.29 18.92
C ASP A 791 7.55 19.55 18.58
N ARG A 792 6.51 19.38 17.76
CA ARG A 792 5.68 20.44 17.19
C ARG A 792 4.21 20.04 17.18
N VAL A 793 3.35 21.03 17.02
CA VAL A 793 1.90 20.90 16.93
C VAL A 793 1.37 21.77 15.80
N LEU A 794 0.15 21.49 15.32
CA LEU A 794 -0.57 22.44 14.47
C LEU A 794 -0.83 23.74 15.25
N ALA A 795 -0.61 24.88 14.61
CA ALA A 795 -0.84 26.18 15.23
C ALA A 795 -2.30 26.34 15.69
N GLN A 796 -2.50 27.10 16.77
CA GLN A 796 -3.83 27.31 17.34
C GLN A 796 -4.81 27.88 16.31
N GLY A 797 -6.00 27.27 16.23
CA GLY A 797 -7.08 27.71 15.31
C GLY A 797 -7.01 27.09 13.91
N VAL A 798 -5.94 26.35 13.57
CA VAL A 798 -5.92 25.51 12.38
C VAL A 798 -6.80 24.27 12.66
N PRO A 799 -7.84 23.98 11.85
CA PRO A 799 -8.70 22.84 12.09
C PRO A 799 -7.90 21.54 11.95
N GLU A 800 -8.18 20.58 12.84
CA GLU A 800 -7.57 19.26 12.76
C GLU A 800 -7.97 18.59 11.44
N GLY A 801 -6.97 18.44 10.56
CA GLY A 801 -7.11 17.75 9.29
C GLY A 801 -6.70 16.28 9.41
N ASN A 802 -7.13 15.46 8.46
CA ASN A 802 -6.51 14.15 8.22
C ASN A 802 -5.17 14.34 7.44
N PRO A 803 -4.43 13.27 7.10
CA PRO A 803 -3.16 13.36 6.40
C PRO A 803 -3.27 14.01 5.02
N TRP A 804 -4.48 14.15 4.47
CA TRP A 804 -4.70 14.88 3.24
C TRP A 804 -4.73 16.38 3.46
N ARG A 805 -5.20 16.88 4.61
CA ARG A 805 -5.61 18.29 4.80
C ARG A 805 -4.73 19.16 5.71
N GLY A 806 -3.84 18.57 6.50
CA GLY A 806 -3.04 19.32 7.50
C GLY A 806 -1.61 19.66 7.07
N PHE A 807 -1.35 20.84 6.53
CA PHE A 807 -0.04 21.34 6.06
C PHE A 807 0.61 22.38 7.01
N GLY A 808 0.00 22.73 8.14
CA GLY A 808 0.52 23.76 9.06
C GLY A 808 -0.19 25.10 8.90
N PRO A 809 0.32 26.22 9.47
CA PRO A 809 1.61 26.38 10.12
C PRO A 809 1.76 25.55 11.41
N LEU A 810 3.01 25.32 11.81
CA LEU A 810 3.41 24.48 12.94
C LEU A 810 4.06 25.31 14.04
N GLU A 811 3.76 25.00 15.30
CA GLU A 811 4.33 25.63 16.49
C GLU A 811 5.10 24.59 17.32
N PRO A 812 6.14 24.98 18.09
CA PRO A 812 6.77 24.06 19.03
C PRO A 812 5.76 23.47 20.02
N SER A 813 5.94 22.21 20.41
CA SER A 813 5.18 21.62 21.50
C SER A 813 5.44 22.39 22.80
N PRO A 814 4.39 22.80 23.55
CA PRO A 814 4.57 23.69 24.70
C PRO A 814 5.14 22.97 25.93
N ILE A 815 4.72 21.73 26.22
CA ILE A 815 4.96 21.08 27.53
C ILE A 815 5.79 19.81 27.41
N VAL A 816 5.56 19.01 26.37
CA VAL A 816 6.22 17.72 26.18
C VAL A 816 6.75 17.56 24.77
N ASP A 817 7.91 16.94 24.64
CA ASP A 817 8.34 16.30 23.41
C ASP A 817 7.91 14.84 23.45
N LEU A 818 7.47 14.31 22.31
CA LEU A 818 6.91 12.97 22.21
C LEU A 818 7.70 12.16 21.21
N TRP A 819 7.90 10.88 21.52
CA TRP A 819 8.03 9.88 20.47
C TRP A 819 7.22 8.65 20.79
N ALA A 820 6.70 8.03 19.75
CA ALA A 820 6.04 6.73 19.84
C ALA A 820 6.56 5.80 18.75
N SER A 821 6.37 4.51 18.90
CA SER A 821 6.68 3.53 17.86
C SER A 821 5.67 2.40 17.86
N HIS A 822 5.37 1.93 16.66
CA HIS A 822 4.54 0.75 16.44
C HIS A 822 5.39 -0.34 15.81
N THR A 823 5.53 -1.47 16.50
CA THR A 823 6.03 -2.72 15.92
C THR A 823 4.84 -3.57 15.48
N PHE A 824 4.72 -3.81 14.19
CA PHE A 824 3.75 -4.72 13.62
C PHE A 824 4.38 -6.08 13.32
N PHE A 825 3.93 -7.13 14.00
CA PHE A 825 4.30 -8.51 13.71
C PHE A 825 3.30 -9.13 12.74
N ASN A 826 3.78 -9.51 11.55
CA ASN A 826 2.95 -10.07 10.50
C ASN A 826 2.32 -11.40 10.96
N ALA A 827 1.09 -11.63 10.55
CA ALA A 827 0.45 -12.94 10.66
C ALA A 827 1.20 -13.98 9.80
N TYR A 828 0.89 -15.26 9.98
CA TYR A 828 1.45 -16.30 9.12
C TYR A 828 0.73 -16.30 7.77
N GLN A 829 1.48 -16.62 6.73
CA GLN A 829 0.98 -16.68 5.37
C GLN A 829 0.27 -18.02 5.14
N THR A 830 -0.89 -18.01 4.49
CA THR A 830 -1.68 -19.21 4.17
C THR A 830 -1.89 -19.40 2.68
N GLY A 831 -1.69 -18.37 1.87
CA GLY A 831 -1.95 -18.43 0.44
C GLY A 831 -1.42 -17.24 -0.34
N VAL A 832 -1.81 -17.16 -1.61
CA VAL A 832 -1.61 -16.01 -2.49
C VAL A 832 -2.93 -15.28 -2.69
N MET A 833 -2.89 -13.96 -2.81
CA MET A 833 -4.11 -13.21 -3.12
C MET A 833 -4.49 -13.45 -4.59
N PRO A 834 -5.71 -13.93 -4.90
CA PRO A 834 -6.08 -14.39 -6.23
C PRO A 834 -5.93 -13.34 -7.35
N ASN A 835 -6.20 -12.09 -7.00
CA ASN A 835 -6.41 -10.98 -7.95
C ASN A 835 -5.49 -9.78 -7.75
N ALA A 836 -4.45 -9.90 -6.92
CA ALA A 836 -3.63 -8.75 -6.61
C ALA A 836 -2.44 -8.57 -7.55
N TYR A 837 -2.04 -7.31 -7.72
CA TYR A 837 -0.78 -6.96 -8.33
C TYR A 837 0.37 -7.34 -7.38
N GLY A 838 1.32 -8.15 -7.83
CA GLY A 838 2.58 -8.38 -7.11
C GLY A 838 2.65 -9.58 -6.15
N ALA A 839 1.89 -10.65 -6.39
CA ALA A 839 1.90 -11.88 -5.59
C ALA A 839 1.84 -11.70 -4.05
N PRO A 840 1.00 -10.80 -3.50
CA PRO A 840 0.93 -10.64 -2.06
C PRO A 840 0.37 -11.88 -1.38
N CYS A 841 0.74 -12.07 -0.11
CA CYS A 841 0.22 -13.15 0.72
C CYS A 841 -1.21 -12.90 1.16
N VAL A 842 -1.94 -14.00 1.30
CA VAL A 842 -3.07 -14.08 2.23
C VAL A 842 -2.50 -14.42 3.61
N ASN A 843 -2.81 -13.60 4.61
CA ASN A 843 -2.36 -13.77 5.99
C ASN A 843 -3.51 -14.22 6.88
N GLU A 844 -3.23 -15.06 7.88
CA GLU A 844 -4.22 -15.53 8.84
C GLU A 844 -3.65 -15.58 10.27
N GLY A 845 -4.56 -15.63 11.24
CA GLY A 845 -4.23 -15.81 12.66
C GLY A 845 -4.15 -14.49 13.42
N PRO A 846 -3.77 -14.56 14.70
CA PRO A 846 -3.65 -13.37 15.53
C PRO A 846 -2.49 -12.51 15.07
N ILE A 847 -2.74 -11.20 15.04
CA ILE A 847 -1.73 -10.16 14.84
C ILE A 847 -1.23 -9.73 16.21
N ALA A 848 0.08 -9.75 16.39
CA ALA A 848 0.73 -9.13 17.55
C ALA A 848 1.24 -7.74 17.19
N SER A 849 1.23 -6.83 18.16
CA SER A 849 1.83 -5.50 18.02
C SER A 849 2.53 -5.10 19.32
N LEU A 850 3.54 -4.23 19.20
CA LEU A 850 4.16 -3.56 20.36
C LEU A 850 4.09 -2.06 20.13
N PHE A 851 3.37 -1.36 20.99
CA PHE A 851 3.35 0.09 21.04
C PHE A 851 4.28 0.57 22.15
N THR A 852 5.17 1.50 21.82
CA THR A 852 6.05 2.16 22.79
C THR A 852 5.85 3.65 22.65
N GLU A 853 5.72 4.39 23.75
CA GLU A 853 5.61 5.84 23.75
C GLU A 853 6.41 6.41 24.92
N GLN A 854 7.03 7.55 24.70
CA GLN A 854 7.75 8.30 25.72
C GLN A 854 7.38 9.77 25.62
N LEU A 855 7.06 10.35 26.78
CA LEU A 855 6.83 11.77 26.96
C LEU A 855 8.02 12.36 27.70
N THR A 856 8.64 13.41 27.17
CA THR A 856 9.74 14.14 27.82
C THR A 856 9.27 15.55 28.19
N PHE A 857 9.24 15.87 29.48
CA PHE A 857 8.79 17.18 29.97
C PHE A 857 9.83 18.28 29.69
N LYS A 858 9.39 19.43 29.17
CA LYS A 858 10.28 20.53 28.73
C LYS A 858 10.53 21.56 29.82
N GLU A 859 9.72 21.55 30.88
CA GLU A 859 9.83 22.42 32.04
C GLU A 859 9.25 21.73 33.28
N ASP A 860 9.60 22.26 34.45
CA ASP A 860 9.05 21.79 35.72
C ASP A 860 7.55 22.11 35.82
N CYS A 861 6.73 21.10 36.08
CA CYS A 861 5.28 21.27 36.15
C CYS A 861 4.60 20.23 37.05
N THR A 862 3.41 20.56 37.52
CA THR A 862 2.50 19.64 38.20
C THR A 862 1.54 19.05 37.17
N VAL A 863 1.68 17.76 36.88
CA VAL A 863 0.80 17.01 35.99
C VAL A 863 -0.53 16.71 36.67
N LYS A 864 -1.61 17.12 36.02
CA LYS A 864 -2.99 16.84 36.45
C LYS A 864 -3.53 15.56 35.82
N GLU A 865 -3.15 15.29 34.58
CA GLU A 865 -3.68 14.18 33.78
C GLU A 865 -2.71 13.89 32.62
N ILE A 866 -2.38 12.61 32.41
CA ILE A 866 -1.84 12.12 31.13
C ILE A 866 -2.81 11.08 30.61
N ARG A 867 -3.49 11.39 29.52
CA ARG A 867 -4.41 10.47 28.85
C ARG A 867 -3.72 9.93 27.62
N LEU A 868 -3.39 8.64 27.64
CA LEU A 868 -2.58 7.97 26.62
C LEU A 868 -3.43 7.39 25.50
N TYR A 869 -4.63 6.93 25.84
CA TYR A 869 -5.59 6.42 24.89
C TYR A 869 -6.99 6.89 25.25
N HIS A 870 -7.73 7.31 24.24
CA HIS A 870 -9.13 7.68 24.37
C HIS A 870 -9.94 7.16 23.18
N GLY A 871 -10.14 5.84 23.17
CA GLY A 871 -10.95 5.18 22.16
C GLY A 871 -12.43 5.55 22.30
N GLY A 872 -13.08 5.91 21.19
CA GLY A 872 -14.53 6.10 21.19
C GLY A 872 -15.16 6.75 19.97
N TRP A 873 -15.52 5.96 18.97
CA TRP A 873 -16.74 6.21 18.19
C TRP A 873 -17.58 4.93 18.25
N ARG A 874 -18.64 4.99 19.03
CA ARG A 874 -19.54 3.90 19.43
C ARG A 874 -20.04 3.10 18.21
N LEU A 875 -19.72 1.82 18.10
CA LEU A 875 -20.58 0.90 17.36
C LEU A 875 -21.68 0.48 18.34
N ALA A 876 -22.89 1.05 18.21
CA ALA A 876 -24.00 0.81 19.14
C ALA A 876 -24.26 -0.70 19.38
N ASP A 877 -23.94 -1.53 18.39
CA ASP A 877 -24.16 -2.97 18.40
C ASP A 877 -22.99 -3.80 19.00
N SER A 878 -21.81 -3.20 19.25
CA SER A 878 -20.66 -3.97 19.77
C SER A 878 -20.68 -4.15 21.29
N LEU A 879 -21.27 -3.22 22.03
CA LEU A 879 -21.25 -3.23 23.51
C LEU A 879 -22.26 -4.20 24.14
N SER A 880 -23.33 -4.59 23.44
CA SER A 880 -24.42 -5.41 24.02
C SER A 880 -24.02 -6.85 24.39
N SER A 881 -22.73 -7.20 24.25
CA SER A 881 -22.17 -8.50 24.63
C SER A 881 -20.64 -8.46 24.83
N THR A 882 -20.08 -7.28 25.13
CA THR A 882 -18.63 -7.13 25.36
C THR A 882 -18.28 -7.50 26.79
N LEU A 883 -17.28 -8.34 26.96
CA LEU A 883 -16.68 -8.69 28.24
C LEU A 883 -15.29 -8.08 28.34
N LEU A 884 -14.98 -7.47 29.49
CA LEU A 884 -13.67 -6.95 29.85
C LEU A 884 -13.05 -7.87 30.91
N ALA A 885 -12.02 -8.64 30.55
CA ALA A 885 -11.20 -9.37 31.50
C ALA A 885 -9.94 -8.57 31.84
N PHE A 886 -9.46 -8.65 33.07
CA PHE A 886 -8.17 -8.08 33.46
C PHE A 886 -7.48 -8.94 34.51
N GLY A 887 -6.16 -8.77 34.62
CA GLY A 887 -5.36 -9.54 35.53
C GLY A 887 -3.92 -9.05 35.65
N GLN A 888 -3.12 -9.77 36.43
CA GLN A 888 -1.73 -9.45 36.73
C GLN A 888 -0.85 -10.68 36.56
N GLY A 889 0.24 -10.55 35.78
CA GLY A 889 1.10 -11.69 35.45
C GLY A 889 0.33 -12.77 34.70
N ASP A 890 0.36 -14.01 35.21
CA ASP A 890 -0.37 -15.15 34.65
C ASP A 890 -1.75 -15.38 35.27
N GLN A 891 -2.19 -14.51 36.19
CA GLN A 891 -3.45 -14.65 36.91
C GLN A 891 -4.56 -13.77 36.32
N LEU A 892 -5.76 -14.31 36.20
CA LEU A 892 -7.00 -13.58 35.93
C LEU A 892 -7.54 -13.02 37.25
N GLU A 893 -7.77 -11.72 37.33
CA GLU A 893 -8.33 -11.09 38.52
C GLU A 893 -9.86 -11.04 38.48
N ASP A 894 -10.43 -10.53 37.38
CA ASP A 894 -11.88 -10.43 37.24
C ASP A 894 -12.31 -10.39 35.76
N VAL A 895 -13.61 -10.60 35.54
CA VAL A 895 -14.29 -10.47 34.26
C VAL A 895 -15.55 -9.64 34.45
N TRP A 896 -15.60 -8.50 33.79
CA TRP A 896 -16.70 -7.58 33.88
C TRP A 896 -17.55 -7.60 32.60
N ASP A 897 -18.86 -7.80 32.76
CA ASP A 897 -19.81 -7.63 31.66
C ASP A 897 -20.12 -6.15 31.45
N MET A 898 -19.75 -5.64 30.28
CA MET A 898 -19.91 -4.22 29.95
C MET A 898 -21.38 -3.84 29.77
N THR A 899 -22.32 -4.79 29.64
CA THR A 899 -23.75 -4.47 29.60
C THR A 899 -24.31 -4.01 30.94
N ASP A 900 -23.69 -4.44 32.04
CA ASP A 900 -24.20 -4.24 33.40
C ASP A 900 -23.54 -3.04 34.08
N ALA A 901 -22.98 -2.13 33.29
CA ALA A 901 -22.11 -1.10 33.85
C ALA A 901 -22.86 -0.03 34.67
N PRO A 902 -22.28 0.38 35.81
CA PRO A 902 -22.84 1.43 36.65
C PRO A 902 -22.75 2.80 35.94
N ASP A 903 -23.43 3.81 36.49
CA ASP A 903 -23.38 5.18 35.94
C ASP A 903 -21.98 5.83 36.05
N LYS A 904 -21.16 5.34 36.97
CA LYS A 904 -19.79 5.85 37.18
C LYS A 904 -18.77 5.01 36.40
N PRO A 905 -17.74 5.64 35.81
CA PRO A 905 -16.63 4.91 35.23
C PRO A 905 -16.03 3.91 36.24
N GLN A 906 -15.75 2.70 35.78
CA GLN A 906 -14.92 1.75 36.51
C GLN A 906 -13.45 2.03 36.22
N GLN A 907 -12.61 1.78 37.21
CA GLN A 907 -11.18 2.10 37.19
C GLN A 907 -10.39 0.85 37.59
N PHE A 908 -9.40 0.50 36.78
CA PHE A 908 -8.54 -0.67 36.97
C PHE A 908 -7.09 -0.24 36.87
N HIS A 909 -6.33 -0.46 37.94
CA HIS A 909 -4.90 -0.15 37.98
C HIS A 909 -4.11 -1.29 37.34
N LEU A 910 -3.25 -0.97 36.39
CA LEU A 910 -2.44 -1.92 35.62
C LEU A 910 -0.97 -1.62 35.89
N ALA A 911 -0.39 -2.33 36.85
CA ALA A 911 1.05 -2.31 37.07
C ALA A 911 1.80 -2.91 35.85
N PRO A 912 3.13 -2.75 35.75
CA PRO A 912 3.90 -3.52 34.77
C PRO A 912 3.63 -5.02 34.93
N GLY A 913 3.33 -5.70 33.82
CA GLY A 913 2.85 -7.09 33.77
C GLY A 913 1.34 -7.27 33.96
N GLY A 914 0.61 -6.19 34.27
CA GLY A 914 -0.84 -6.15 34.28
C GLY A 914 -1.39 -6.20 32.86
N TRP A 915 -2.57 -6.80 32.68
CA TRP A 915 -3.15 -6.99 31.36
C TRP A 915 -4.67 -6.83 31.40
N PHE A 916 -5.24 -6.50 30.24
CA PHE A 916 -6.67 -6.50 30.03
C PHE A 916 -7.01 -7.03 28.64
N ALA A 917 -8.21 -7.59 28.50
CA ALA A 917 -8.68 -8.15 27.25
C ALA A 917 -10.16 -7.87 27.02
N LEU A 918 -10.50 -7.65 25.76
CA LEU A 918 -11.87 -7.46 25.30
C LEU A 918 -12.26 -8.65 24.42
N PHE A 919 -13.38 -9.27 24.73
CA PHE A 919 -13.92 -10.37 23.95
C PHE A 919 -15.45 -10.36 24.03
N SER A 920 -16.09 -11.21 23.23
CA SER A 920 -17.55 -11.25 23.17
C SER A 920 -18.05 -12.66 22.90
N GLY A 921 -19.19 -13.00 23.51
CA GLY A 921 -19.96 -14.19 23.13
C GLY A 921 -20.54 -14.10 21.71
N GLN A 922 -20.70 -12.89 21.17
CA GLN A 922 -21.08 -12.64 19.80
C GLN A 922 -19.85 -12.58 18.87
N LEU A 923 -20.09 -12.44 17.57
CA LEU A 923 -19.04 -12.36 16.55
C LEU A 923 -18.34 -10.99 16.60
N ALA A 924 -17.18 -10.93 17.25
CA ALA A 924 -16.32 -9.74 17.31
C ALA A 924 -14.84 -10.15 17.32
N ASN A 925 -13.91 -9.26 16.97
CA ASN A 925 -12.49 -9.54 17.18
C ASN A 925 -12.23 -9.54 18.69
N ALA A 926 -11.35 -10.42 19.16
CA ALA A 926 -10.85 -10.35 20.54
C ALA A 926 -9.56 -9.54 20.57
N HIS A 927 -9.36 -8.76 21.63
CA HIS A 927 -8.19 -7.93 21.85
C HIS A 927 -7.58 -8.29 23.21
N LEU A 928 -6.27 -8.44 23.28
CA LEU A 928 -5.50 -8.58 24.51
C LEU A 928 -4.45 -7.48 24.54
N PHE A 929 -4.26 -6.85 25.68
CA PHE A 929 -3.23 -5.84 25.94
C PHE A 929 -2.48 -6.19 27.23
N VAL A 930 -1.15 -6.08 27.20
CA VAL A 930 -0.28 -6.31 28.36
C VAL A 930 0.57 -5.05 28.58
N ASN A 931 0.46 -4.47 29.77
CA ASN A 931 1.29 -3.35 30.20
C ASN A 931 2.70 -3.82 30.53
N ARG A 932 3.68 -3.14 29.96
CA ARG A 932 5.10 -3.42 30.11
C ARG A 932 5.92 -2.16 30.44
N GLY A 933 5.28 -0.98 30.38
CA GLY A 933 5.90 0.32 30.69
C GLY A 933 5.52 0.80 32.09
N GLY A 934 5.34 2.11 32.24
CA GLY A 934 4.89 2.72 33.49
C GLY A 934 3.50 2.25 33.94
N PRO A 935 3.15 2.44 35.23
CA PRO A 935 1.82 2.09 35.74
C PRO A 935 0.70 2.82 34.99
N LEU A 936 -0.35 2.09 34.61
CA LEU A 936 -1.48 2.63 33.85
C LEU A 936 -2.77 2.53 34.64
N LEU A 937 -3.71 3.44 34.35
CA LEU A 937 -5.08 3.38 34.84
C LEU A 937 -6.02 3.19 33.66
N LEU A 938 -6.68 2.03 33.60
CA LEU A 938 -7.74 1.74 32.65
C LEU A 938 -9.06 2.25 33.22
N GLN A 939 -9.72 3.14 32.49
CA GLN A 939 -11.05 3.62 32.82
C GLN A 939 -12.07 3.14 31.79
N ALA A 940 -13.15 2.55 32.26
CA ALA A 940 -14.18 1.99 31.41
C ALA A 940 -15.58 2.53 31.78
N ASN A 941 -16.29 3.11 30.82
CA ASN A 941 -17.64 3.65 30.95
C ASN A 941 -18.47 3.47 29.65
N PRO A 942 -19.23 2.37 29.49
CA PRO A 942 -19.99 2.09 28.26
C PRO A 942 -21.16 3.07 27.99
N LYS A 943 -21.45 3.97 28.92
CA LYS A 943 -22.47 5.01 28.76
C LYS A 943 -21.94 6.26 28.04
N THR A 944 -20.64 6.41 27.85
CA THR A 944 -20.03 7.54 27.12
C THR A 944 -19.63 7.15 25.71
N ALA A 945 -19.38 8.15 24.86
CA ALA A 945 -18.79 7.90 23.53
C ALA A 945 -17.37 7.32 23.64
N TYR A 946 -16.61 7.77 24.65
CA TYR A 946 -15.26 7.31 24.99
C TYR A 946 -15.30 6.27 26.10
N TRP A 947 -15.81 5.08 25.76
CA TRP A 947 -16.12 4.09 26.76
C TRP A 947 -14.90 3.37 27.34
N LEU A 948 -13.73 3.44 26.67
CA LEU A 948 -12.48 2.89 27.19
C LEU A 948 -11.37 3.93 27.05
N GLN A 949 -10.70 4.23 28.15
CA GLN A 949 -9.63 5.21 28.21
C GLN A 949 -8.45 4.63 29.00
N LEU A 950 -7.22 4.97 28.59
CA LEU A 950 -6.01 4.66 29.35
C LEU A 950 -5.35 5.96 29.80
N PHE A 951 -4.97 6.00 31.07
CA PHE A 951 -4.25 7.11 31.69
C PHE A 951 -2.92 6.62 32.25
N ALA A 952 -1.97 7.53 32.42
CA ALA A 952 -0.85 7.29 33.31
C ALA A 952 -1.35 7.25 34.77
N ASP A 953 -0.95 6.22 35.51
CA ASP A 953 -1.21 6.12 36.94
C ASP A 953 0.00 6.69 37.71
N LEU A 954 0.00 8.01 37.87
CA LEU A 954 1.12 8.75 38.46
C LEU A 954 1.06 8.68 39.99
N ALA A 955 2.08 8.08 40.59
CA ALA A 955 2.26 8.12 42.05
C ALA A 955 2.60 9.54 42.56
N GLU A 956 3.33 10.32 41.76
CA GLU A 956 3.71 11.70 42.04
C GLU A 956 3.38 12.58 40.82
N PRO A 957 2.66 13.72 41.03
CA PRO A 957 2.28 14.59 39.93
C PRO A 957 3.37 15.58 39.51
N GLU A 958 4.40 15.80 40.34
CA GLU A 958 5.47 16.75 40.05
C GLU A 958 6.47 16.15 39.04
N MET A 959 6.59 16.77 37.87
CA MET A 959 7.52 16.39 36.82
C MET A 959 8.61 17.43 36.66
N GLN A 960 9.86 16.99 36.57
CA GLN A 960 11.01 17.85 36.33
C GLN A 960 11.30 17.98 34.83
N THR A 961 11.97 19.07 34.46
CA THR A 961 12.54 19.25 33.12
C THR A 961 13.42 18.05 32.74
N GLY A 962 13.15 17.44 31.58
CA GLY A 962 13.84 16.26 31.07
C GLY A 962 13.39 14.94 31.67
N GLN A 963 12.51 14.94 32.68
CA GLN A 963 11.89 13.71 33.19
C GLN A 963 11.05 13.06 32.08
N THR A 964 11.04 11.73 32.06
CA THR A 964 10.27 10.94 31.11
C THR A 964 9.16 10.15 31.77
N TYR A 965 8.09 9.93 31.00
CA TYR A 965 7.09 8.90 31.31
C TYR A 965 7.00 7.94 30.12
N ASP A 966 7.27 6.66 30.38
CA ASP A 966 7.37 5.62 29.36
C ASP A 966 6.13 4.71 29.37
N VAL A 967 5.61 4.40 28.19
CA VAL A 967 4.52 3.46 27.95
C VAL A 967 5.06 2.36 27.04
N GLU A 968 4.82 1.11 27.41
CA GLU A 968 5.05 -0.04 26.53
C GLU A 968 3.83 -0.96 26.66
N LEU A 969 3.07 -1.12 25.56
CA LEU A 969 1.87 -1.92 25.48
C LEU A 969 2.05 -2.99 24.40
N SER A 970 2.14 -4.25 24.81
CA SER A 970 2.00 -5.37 23.86
C SER A 970 0.52 -5.62 23.61
N SER A 971 0.15 -5.93 22.36
CA SER A 971 -1.20 -6.36 22.03
C SER A 971 -1.23 -7.61 21.16
N GLN A 972 -2.28 -8.40 21.31
CA GLN A 972 -2.67 -9.45 20.36
C GLN A 972 -4.13 -9.30 20.00
N VAL A 973 -4.44 -9.34 18.70
CA VAL A 973 -5.81 -9.24 18.20
C VAL A 973 -6.09 -10.43 17.30
N TRP A 974 -7.22 -11.10 17.52
CA TRP A 974 -7.61 -12.31 16.78
C TRP A 974 -8.61 -12.01 15.68
N PRO A 975 -8.57 -12.73 14.54
CA PRO A 975 -9.58 -12.63 13.51
C PRO A 975 -10.90 -13.22 13.99
N LEU A 976 -12.00 -12.77 13.39
CA LEU A 976 -13.36 -13.13 13.80
C LEU A 976 -13.58 -14.64 13.90
N ASN A 977 -13.03 -15.41 12.96
CA ASN A 977 -13.21 -16.85 12.87
C ASN A 977 -12.30 -17.68 13.80
N ARG A 978 -11.29 -17.09 14.47
CA ARG A 978 -10.31 -17.82 15.32
C ARG A 978 -10.01 -17.16 16.66
N ARG A 979 -11.00 -16.49 17.23
CA ARG A 979 -10.88 -15.76 18.51
C ARG A 979 -11.03 -16.66 19.75
N PRO A 980 -10.41 -16.31 20.88
CA PRO A 980 -10.84 -16.80 22.19
C PRO A 980 -12.28 -16.37 22.48
N LYS A 981 -13.04 -17.23 23.16
CA LYS A 981 -14.46 -17.04 23.49
C LYS A 981 -14.69 -16.90 24.99
N THR A 982 -13.73 -17.31 25.81
CA THR A 982 -13.86 -17.32 27.28
C THR A 982 -12.67 -16.63 27.96
N ALA A 983 -12.89 -16.12 29.16
CA ALA A 983 -11.81 -15.55 29.98
C ALA A 983 -10.73 -16.57 30.34
N ALA A 984 -11.09 -17.85 30.51
CA ALA A 984 -10.13 -18.92 30.79
C ALA A 984 -9.18 -19.16 29.61
N GLU A 985 -9.68 -19.11 28.37
CA GLU A 985 -8.83 -19.17 27.17
C GLU A 985 -7.87 -17.98 27.10
N ILE A 986 -8.34 -16.78 27.43
CA ILE A 986 -7.51 -15.56 27.47
C ILE A 986 -6.42 -15.68 28.53
N ALA A 987 -6.78 -16.06 29.77
CA ALA A 987 -5.82 -16.26 30.85
C ALA A 987 -4.76 -17.31 30.47
N GLY A 988 -5.17 -18.41 29.83
CA GLY A 988 -4.25 -19.43 29.31
C GLY A 988 -3.35 -18.94 28.18
N ILE A 989 -3.80 -17.98 27.37
CA ILE A 989 -2.95 -17.30 26.38
C ILE A 989 -1.92 -16.42 27.09
N VAL A 990 -2.34 -15.60 28.06
CA VAL A 990 -1.44 -14.71 28.81
C VAL A 990 -0.37 -15.51 29.55
N ALA A 991 -0.76 -16.55 30.29
CA ALA A 991 0.16 -17.42 31.00
C ALA A 991 1.21 -18.04 30.06
N TYR A 992 0.78 -18.46 28.86
CA TYR A 992 1.68 -18.98 27.84
C TYR A 992 2.63 -17.90 27.28
N LEU A 993 2.18 -16.65 27.12
CA LEU A 993 3.05 -15.55 26.67
C LEU A 993 4.05 -15.10 27.73
N VAL A 994 3.77 -15.32 29.02
CA VAL A 994 4.72 -15.11 30.12
C VAL A 994 5.78 -16.22 30.12
N ASN A 995 5.35 -17.47 29.99
CA ASN A 995 6.24 -18.63 30.02
C ASN A 995 5.76 -19.72 29.05
N PRO A 996 6.23 -19.73 27.79
CA PRO A 996 5.77 -20.69 26.79
C PRO A 996 6.04 -22.13 27.23
N THR A 997 4.98 -22.91 27.39
CA THR A 997 5.06 -24.28 27.91
C THR A 997 5.95 -25.15 27.02
N GLY A 998 6.93 -25.82 27.62
CA GLY A 998 7.86 -26.70 26.92
C GLY A 998 8.94 -25.98 26.11
N MET A 999 9.07 -24.65 26.23
CA MET A 999 10.17 -23.91 25.61
C MET A 999 11.52 -24.42 26.13
N ASN A 1000 12.43 -24.67 25.21
CA ASN A 1000 13.82 -25.01 25.48
C ASN A 1000 14.74 -23.94 24.90
N LEU A 1001 15.32 -23.10 25.76
CA LEU A 1001 16.33 -22.11 25.40
C LEU A 1001 17.70 -22.79 25.36
N ILE A 1002 18.16 -23.11 24.15
CA ILE A 1002 19.42 -23.82 23.89
C ILE A 1002 20.62 -22.88 24.06
N ARG A 1003 20.46 -21.60 23.66
CA ARG A 1003 21.50 -20.58 23.72
C ARG A 1003 20.90 -19.20 23.95
N GLY A 1004 21.59 -18.35 24.71
CA GLY A 1004 21.12 -17.02 25.09
C GLY A 1004 20.56 -17.02 26.51
N LYS A 1005 19.99 -15.88 26.91
CA LYS A 1005 19.35 -15.72 28.23
C LYS A 1005 17.99 -15.08 28.09
N GLN A 1006 17.00 -15.62 28.78
CA GLN A 1006 15.70 -14.98 28.89
C GLN A 1006 15.79 -13.81 29.87
N VAL A 1007 15.27 -12.66 29.45
CA VAL A 1007 15.05 -11.51 30.34
C VAL A 1007 13.77 -11.77 31.12
N ALA A 1008 13.74 -11.42 32.41
CA ALA A 1008 12.54 -11.60 33.23
C ALA A 1008 11.34 -10.91 32.55
N GLY A 1009 10.37 -11.71 32.11
CA GLY A 1009 9.31 -11.24 31.23
C GLY A 1009 8.14 -10.65 32.00
N LEU A 1010 7.63 -9.51 31.52
CA LEU A 1010 6.36 -8.91 31.97
C LEU A 1010 5.14 -9.49 31.21
N GLY A 1011 5.31 -10.57 30.43
CA GLY A 1011 4.26 -11.12 29.56
C GLY A 1011 4.07 -10.35 28.24
N GLY A 1012 3.19 -10.86 27.38
CA GLY A 1012 2.84 -10.27 26.08
C GLY A 1012 3.93 -10.35 24.98
N LEU A 1013 5.19 -10.62 25.33
CA LEU A 1013 6.36 -10.69 24.46
C LEU A 1013 7.43 -11.56 25.13
N LEU A 1014 8.06 -12.46 24.37
CA LEU A 1014 9.25 -13.18 24.82
C LEU A 1014 10.48 -12.29 24.61
N GLU A 1015 11.32 -12.17 25.63
CA GLU A 1015 12.52 -11.31 25.57
C GLU A 1015 13.78 -12.09 25.88
N LEU A 1016 14.76 -11.98 24.99
CA LEU A 1016 16.01 -12.72 25.07
C LEU A 1016 17.20 -11.79 24.84
N THR A 1017 18.34 -12.15 25.40
CA THR A 1017 19.64 -11.55 25.09
C THR A 1017 20.58 -12.62 24.52
N PRO A 1018 21.41 -12.28 23.52
CA PRO A 1018 22.29 -13.22 22.87
C PRO A 1018 23.43 -13.66 23.80
N ASP A 1019 23.79 -14.93 23.71
CA ASP A 1019 25.03 -15.47 24.26
C ASP A 1019 26.02 -15.70 23.12
N ASN A 1020 27.22 -15.12 23.22
CA ASN A 1020 28.20 -15.09 22.13
C ASN A 1020 27.56 -14.63 20.80
N PHE A 1021 26.73 -13.58 20.85
CA PHE A 1021 26.08 -12.95 19.69
C PHE A 1021 24.97 -13.75 18.98
N ALA A 1022 24.45 -14.83 19.59
CA ALA A 1022 23.26 -15.52 19.08
C ALA A 1022 22.35 -16.07 20.18
N VAL A 1023 21.10 -16.35 19.81
CA VAL A 1023 20.06 -16.99 20.60
C VAL A 1023 19.55 -18.20 19.83
N GLU A 1024 19.34 -19.32 20.52
CA GLU A 1024 18.74 -20.51 19.93
C GLU A 1024 17.68 -21.07 20.87
N LEU A 1025 16.49 -21.34 20.34
CA LEU A 1025 15.37 -21.86 21.13
C LEU A 1025 14.47 -22.77 20.31
N SER A 1026 13.76 -23.65 21.00
CA SER A 1026 12.66 -24.44 20.43
C SER A 1026 11.41 -24.36 21.30
N ILE A 1027 10.24 -24.30 20.67
CA ILE A 1027 8.94 -24.22 21.33
C ILE A 1027 7.99 -25.23 20.67
N PRO A 1028 7.43 -26.20 21.43
CA PRO A 1028 6.44 -27.12 20.90
C PRO A 1028 5.10 -26.41 20.64
N LYS A 1029 4.29 -27.01 19.78
CA LYS A 1029 2.93 -26.53 19.50
C LYS A 1029 2.10 -26.44 20.80
N PRO A 1030 1.50 -25.28 21.13
CA PRO A 1030 0.58 -25.20 22.25
C PRO A 1030 -0.78 -25.82 21.92
N ASP A 1031 -1.48 -26.28 22.96
CA ASP A 1031 -2.88 -26.67 22.89
C ASP A 1031 -3.82 -25.45 22.89
N GLY A 1032 -5.05 -25.64 22.39
CA GLY A 1032 -6.13 -24.67 22.49
C GLY A 1032 -6.10 -23.57 21.42
N VAL A 1033 -6.45 -22.34 21.83
CA VAL A 1033 -6.61 -21.19 20.93
C VAL A 1033 -5.29 -20.85 20.23
N GLU A 1034 -5.38 -20.54 18.94
CA GLU A 1034 -4.24 -20.14 18.12
C GLU A 1034 -3.57 -18.88 18.67
N ARG A 1035 -2.24 -18.86 18.69
CA ARG A 1035 -1.45 -17.73 19.22
C ARG A 1035 -0.12 -17.59 18.47
N THR A 1036 0.32 -16.33 18.37
CA THR A 1036 1.66 -15.97 17.89
C THR A 1036 2.48 -15.57 19.13
N VAL A 1037 3.72 -16.03 19.23
CA VAL A 1037 4.65 -15.55 20.27
C VAL A 1037 5.52 -14.46 19.62
N PRO A 1038 5.26 -13.17 19.88
CA PRO A 1038 6.22 -12.15 19.48
C PRO A 1038 7.49 -12.34 20.33
N LEU A 1039 8.65 -12.21 19.69
CA LEU A 1039 9.97 -12.30 20.30
C LEU A 1039 10.75 -11.01 20.03
N ARG A 1040 11.38 -10.47 21.06
CA ARG A 1040 12.37 -9.38 21.01
C ARG A 1040 13.72 -9.89 21.49
N VAL A 1041 14.77 -9.66 20.70
CA VAL A 1041 16.15 -9.98 21.08
C VAL A 1041 16.95 -8.69 21.17
N ASP A 1042 17.46 -8.39 22.36
CA ASP A 1042 18.17 -7.15 22.67
C ASP A 1042 19.70 -7.34 22.66
N GLY A 1043 20.44 -6.29 22.32
CA GLY A 1043 21.90 -6.26 22.43
C GLY A 1043 22.67 -6.70 21.17
N PHE A 1044 22.11 -6.53 19.98
CA PHE A 1044 22.86 -6.73 18.74
C PHE A 1044 23.74 -5.51 18.39
N ASN A 1045 24.75 -5.72 17.55
CA ASN A 1045 25.53 -4.63 16.99
C ASN A 1045 24.80 -4.10 15.72
N PRO A 1046 24.45 -2.81 15.64
CA PRO A 1046 23.72 -2.25 14.50
C PRO A 1046 24.50 -2.23 13.19
N ARG A 1047 25.83 -2.40 13.24
CA ARG A 1047 26.71 -2.40 12.06
C ARG A 1047 26.93 -3.78 11.47
N TRP A 1048 26.43 -4.83 12.13
CA TRP A 1048 26.61 -6.22 11.69
C TRP A 1048 25.28 -6.81 11.25
N SER A 1049 25.29 -7.61 10.17
CA SER A 1049 24.07 -8.33 9.73
C SER A 1049 23.52 -9.22 10.85
N VAL A 1050 22.21 -9.16 11.07
CA VAL A 1050 21.46 -10.09 11.91
C VAL A 1050 20.55 -10.92 11.00
N GLY A 1051 20.36 -12.19 11.33
CA GLY A 1051 19.36 -12.99 10.65
C GLY A 1051 18.77 -14.10 11.50
N LEU A 1052 17.74 -14.70 10.94
CA LEU A 1052 16.97 -15.81 11.49
C LEU A 1052 17.20 -17.03 10.61
N TYR A 1053 17.80 -18.06 11.19
CA TYR A 1053 17.74 -19.42 10.65
C TYR A 1053 16.61 -20.17 11.37
N GLN A 1054 15.52 -20.44 10.64
CA GLN A 1054 14.49 -21.35 11.11
C GLN A 1054 14.99 -22.76 10.86
N VAL A 1055 15.21 -23.54 11.93
CA VAL A 1055 15.64 -24.94 11.84
C VAL A 1055 14.44 -25.84 11.55
N ALA A 1056 13.31 -25.54 12.20
CA ALA A 1056 12.01 -26.15 11.96
C ALA A 1056 10.91 -25.14 12.32
N GLY A 1057 9.78 -25.14 11.61
CA GLY A 1057 8.68 -24.24 11.92
C GLY A 1057 7.74 -24.05 10.75
N TRP A 1058 6.81 -23.11 10.89
CA TRP A 1058 5.86 -22.80 9.82
C TRP A 1058 6.54 -22.04 8.67
N ARG A 1059 6.27 -22.49 7.45
CA ARG A 1059 6.54 -21.79 6.18
C ARG A 1059 5.40 -22.08 5.22
N THR A 1060 5.17 -21.20 4.26
CA THR A 1060 4.41 -21.57 3.07
C THR A 1060 5.24 -22.51 2.20
N HIS A 1061 4.57 -23.30 1.36
CA HIS A 1061 5.16 -24.44 0.67
C HIS A 1061 5.40 -24.17 -0.83
N TYR A 1062 5.54 -22.90 -1.23
CA TYR A 1062 5.64 -22.56 -2.65
C TYR A 1062 7.05 -22.71 -3.21
N TYR A 1063 8.08 -22.47 -2.39
CA TYR A 1063 9.48 -22.54 -2.83
C TYR A 1063 10.22 -23.78 -2.33
N SER A 1064 9.82 -24.37 -1.20
CA SER A 1064 10.52 -25.54 -0.65
C SER A 1064 9.60 -26.46 0.13
N LYS A 1065 9.98 -27.76 0.16
CA LYS A 1065 9.44 -28.76 1.09
C LYS A 1065 10.20 -28.82 2.42
N ALA A 1066 11.31 -28.09 2.54
CA ALA A 1066 12.12 -28.09 3.76
C ALA A 1066 11.52 -27.17 4.83
N ASP A 1067 11.42 -27.69 6.06
CA ASP A 1067 10.92 -26.93 7.22
C ASP A 1067 11.90 -25.83 7.69
N SER A 1068 13.12 -25.80 7.13
CA SER A 1068 14.18 -24.86 7.49
C SER A 1068 14.39 -23.76 6.47
N GLY A 1069 14.80 -22.56 6.89
CA GLY A 1069 15.00 -21.42 5.98
C GLY A 1069 15.77 -20.27 6.63
N TRP A 1070 16.30 -19.35 5.81
CA TRP A 1070 17.02 -18.16 6.26
C TRP A 1070 16.31 -16.89 5.83
N ARG A 1071 16.35 -15.87 6.69
CA ARG A 1071 16.08 -14.49 6.29
C ARG A 1071 16.92 -13.49 7.11
N ALA A 1072 17.25 -12.36 6.52
CA ALA A 1072 17.85 -11.26 7.25
C ALA A 1072 16.79 -10.59 8.14
N LEU A 1073 17.23 -10.02 9.25
CA LEU A 1073 16.39 -9.27 10.18
C LEU A 1073 16.81 -7.79 10.19
N GLY A 1074 15.82 -6.91 10.34
CA GLY A 1074 16.08 -5.51 10.67
C GLY A 1074 16.36 -5.32 12.17
N LEU A 1075 16.96 -4.17 12.50
CA LEU A 1075 17.18 -3.74 13.87
C LEU A 1075 16.52 -2.38 14.08
N ASP A 1076 15.93 -2.17 15.26
CA ASP A 1076 15.45 -0.85 15.68
C ASP A 1076 16.62 0.09 16.03
N PHE A 1077 16.29 1.34 16.39
CA PHE A 1077 17.30 2.32 16.84
C PHE A 1077 17.95 1.95 18.17
N ASP A 1078 17.37 1.02 18.92
CA ASP A 1078 17.90 0.54 20.20
C ASP A 1078 18.65 -0.80 20.03
N HIS A 1079 18.90 -1.21 18.77
CA HIS A 1079 19.63 -2.41 18.35
C HIS A 1079 18.97 -3.75 18.72
N ARG A 1080 17.63 -3.79 18.68
CA ARG A 1080 16.80 -4.96 18.94
C ARG A 1080 16.25 -5.57 17.66
N ALA A 1081 16.23 -6.90 17.61
CA ALA A 1081 15.56 -7.65 16.55
C ALA A 1081 14.18 -8.15 17.01
N TYR A 1082 13.23 -8.23 16.08
CA TYR A 1082 11.85 -8.62 16.37
C TYR A 1082 11.41 -9.75 15.45
N ILE A 1083 10.78 -10.78 16.02
CA ILE A 1083 10.44 -12.01 15.29
C ILE A 1083 9.05 -12.50 15.73
N PRO A 1084 8.11 -12.77 14.82
CA PRO A 1084 6.91 -13.55 15.14
C PRO A 1084 7.23 -15.05 15.08
N LEU A 1085 6.93 -15.76 16.17
CA LEU A 1085 6.99 -17.23 16.20
C LEU A 1085 5.58 -17.81 16.07
N TYR A 1086 5.32 -18.51 14.97
CA TYR A 1086 4.02 -19.10 14.63
C TYR A 1086 3.84 -20.48 15.28
N VAL A 1087 3.94 -20.53 16.61
CA VAL A 1087 4.00 -21.78 17.39
C VAL A 1087 2.77 -22.67 17.22
N SER A 1088 1.60 -22.11 16.89
CA SER A 1088 0.38 -22.90 16.63
C SER A 1088 0.38 -23.63 15.28
N LYS A 1089 1.34 -23.33 14.39
CA LYS A 1089 1.34 -23.81 13.00
C LYS A 1089 2.31 -24.93 12.68
N ALA A 1090 3.27 -25.19 13.53
CA ALA A 1090 4.19 -26.31 13.39
C ALA A 1090 4.20 -27.14 14.66
N ALA A 1091 4.47 -28.45 14.55
CA ALA A 1091 4.60 -29.32 15.72
C ALA A 1091 5.68 -28.82 16.69
N ASN A 1092 6.74 -28.24 16.14
CA ASN A 1092 7.82 -27.57 16.86
C ASN A 1092 8.28 -26.35 16.06
N THR A 1093 8.54 -25.24 16.74
CA THR A 1093 9.17 -24.05 16.18
C THR A 1093 10.57 -23.93 16.77
N HIS A 1094 11.61 -24.14 15.97
CA HIS A 1094 13.02 -24.10 16.37
C HIS A 1094 13.76 -23.07 15.53
N VAL A 1095 14.34 -22.08 16.20
CA VAL A 1095 14.99 -20.93 15.56
C VAL A 1095 16.36 -20.66 16.16
N LEU A 1096 17.29 -20.22 15.31
CA LEU A 1096 18.61 -19.68 15.66
C LEU A 1096 18.69 -18.24 15.11
N ILE A 1097 18.91 -17.27 15.98
CA ILE A 1097 18.88 -15.83 15.69
C ILE A 1097 20.20 -15.21 16.11
N GLY A 1098 20.82 -14.39 15.26
CA GLY A 1098 22.03 -13.68 15.67
C GLY A 1098 22.83 -13.09 14.53
N HIS A 1099 24.07 -12.72 14.84
CA HIS A 1099 25.07 -12.35 13.85
C HIS A 1099 25.75 -13.61 13.29
N PRO A 1100 25.70 -13.88 11.98
CA PRO A 1100 26.39 -15.04 11.41
C PRO A 1100 27.90 -14.98 11.56
N VAL A 1101 28.46 -13.79 11.31
CA VAL A 1101 29.88 -13.46 11.43
C VAL A 1101 30.00 -12.25 12.36
N VAL A 1102 30.95 -12.32 13.28
CA VAL A 1102 31.20 -11.28 14.29
C VAL A 1102 32.68 -10.91 14.33
N ALA A 1103 32.97 -9.75 14.91
CA ALA A 1103 34.33 -9.35 15.26
C ALA A 1103 34.54 -9.37 16.77
N ASP A 1104 35.81 -9.35 17.20
CA ASP A 1104 36.17 -9.00 18.57
C ASP A 1104 35.92 -7.50 18.87
N ALA A 1105 36.26 -7.05 20.08
CA ALA A 1105 36.02 -5.68 20.53
C ALA A 1105 36.69 -4.61 19.64
N ALA A 1106 37.81 -4.93 18.98
CA ALA A 1106 38.50 -4.00 18.10
C ALA A 1106 37.72 -3.75 16.80
N GLY A 1107 36.93 -4.73 16.35
CA GLY A 1107 36.11 -4.64 15.15
C GLY A 1107 34.66 -4.19 15.39
N ARG A 1108 34.31 -3.77 16.62
CA ARG A 1108 32.93 -3.36 16.98
C ARG A 1108 32.35 -2.27 16.07
N ASP A 1109 33.21 -1.41 15.55
CA ASP A 1109 32.84 -0.24 14.75
C ASP A 1109 32.88 -0.52 13.24
N LEU A 1110 33.27 -1.73 12.83
CA LEU A 1110 33.25 -2.16 11.43
C LEU A 1110 31.82 -2.49 10.99
N PHE A 1111 31.54 -2.25 9.71
CA PHE A 1111 30.37 -2.81 9.08
C PHE A 1111 30.66 -4.23 8.62
N ILE A 1112 29.92 -5.22 9.13
CA ILE A 1112 30.06 -6.63 8.72
C ILE A 1112 28.75 -7.06 8.08
N GLN A 1113 28.80 -7.42 6.80
CA GLN A 1113 27.63 -7.88 6.09
C GLN A 1113 27.73 -9.37 5.79
N THR A 1114 26.67 -10.10 6.11
CA THR A 1114 26.50 -11.50 5.71
C THR A 1114 25.17 -11.64 4.97
N THR A 1115 25.23 -12.04 3.70
CA THR A 1115 24.06 -12.17 2.83
C THR A 1115 24.00 -13.58 2.27
N ARG A 1116 22.88 -14.27 2.46
CA ARG A 1116 22.65 -15.57 1.84
C ARG A 1116 22.33 -15.36 0.36
N ILE A 1117 23.06 -16.05 -0.49
CA ILE A 1117 22.98 -15.93 -1.96
C ILE A 1117 21.94 -16.88 -2.52
N ASN A 1118 21.87 -18.11 -2.00
CA ASN A 1118 20.81 -19.06 -2.31
C ASN A 1118 20.48 -19.93 -1.09
N ASP A 1119 19.26 -20.46 -1.04
CA ASP A 1119 18.80 -21.31 0.07
C ASP A 1119 19.19 -22.79 -0.06
N GLY A 1120 19.90 -23.15 -1.13
CA GLY A 1120 20.16 -24.54 -1.51
C GLY A 1120 18.95 -25.27 -2.08
N LEU A 1121 18.00 -24.50 -2.62
CA LEU A 1121 16.86 -25.05 -3.36
C LEU A 1121 17.35 -25.60 -4.71
N ASP A 1122 16.52 -26.43 -5.36
CA ASP A 1122 16.84 -27.11 -6.63
C ASP A 1122 18.12 -27.99 -6.62
N GLY A 1123 18.53 -28.45 -5.43
CA GLY A 1123 19.66 -29.38 -5.27
C GLY A 1123 21.04 -28.72 -5.24
N LYS A 1124 21.11 -27.38 -5.19
CA LYS A 1124 22.38 -26.65 -5.02
C LYS A 1124 22.77 -26.56 -3.55
N PRO A 1125 24.06 -26.43 -3.22
CA PRO A 1125 24.47 -26.12 -1.86
C PRO A 1125 24.16 -24.64 -1.53
N PRO A 1126 23.70 -24.32 -0.31
CA PRO A 1126 23.56 -22.95 0.16
C PRO A 1126 24.87 -22.16 0.00
N ALA A 1127 24.78 -20.91 -0.46
CA ALA A 1127 25.92 -20.02 -0.64
C ALA A 1127 25.74 -18.68 0.10
N TRP A 1128 26.86 -18.03 0.43
CA TRP A 1128 26.91 -16.83 1.26
C TRP A 1128 27.94 -15.81 0.75
N HIS A 1129 27.63 -14.53 0.90
CA HIS A 1129 28.55 -13.42 0.72
C HIS A 1129 28.88 -12.79 2.07
N VAL A 1130 30.17 -12.66 2.37
CA VAL A 1130 30.66 -11.98 3.57
C VAL A 1130 31.57 -10.84 3.18
N SER A 1131 31.24 -9.62 3.61
CA SER A 1131 32.05 -8.42 3.36
C SER A 1131 32.18 -7.56 4.60
N VAL A 1132 33.29 -6.82 4.69
CA VAL A 1132 33.59 -5.94 5.81
C VAL A 1132 34.05 -4.57 5.32
N ASN A 1133 33.55 -3.50 5.91
CA ASN A 1133 33.97 -2.12 5.65
C ASN A 1133 34.45 -1.43 6.92
N ASN A 1134 35.61 -0.77 6.84
CA ASN A 1134 36.13 0.08 7.92
C ASN A 1134 35.73 1.54 7.70
N PRO A 1135 34.75 2.08 8.45
CA PRO A 1135 34.32 3.46 8.26
C PRO A 1135 35.22 4.48 8.98
N LEU A 1136 36.21 4.04 9.75
CA LEU A 1136 37.03 4.91 10.58
C LEU A 1136 38.20 5.52 9.78
N ASP A 1137 38.82 6.56 10.35
CA ASP A 1137 40.02 7.21 9.81
C ASP A 1137 41.32 6.50 10.22
N THR A 1138 41.23 5.41 10.99
CA THR A 1138 42.37 4.63 11.46
C THR A 1138 42.27 3.17 11.00
N PRO A 1139 43.41 2.51 10.72
CA PRO A 1139 43.41 1.07 10.48
C PRO A 1139 42.82 0.30 11.66
N VAL A 1140 42.08 -0.76 11.39
CA VAL A 1140 41.49 -1.65 12.41
C VAL A 1140 42.01 -3.05 12.20
N THR A 1141 42.67 -3.60 13.21
CA THR A 1141 43.03 -5.03 13.28
C THR A 1141 42.07 -5.74 14.22
N THR A 1142 41.37 -6.76 13.71
CA THR A 1142 40.36 -7.51 14.47
C THR A 1142 40.34 -8.98 14.05
N THR A 1143 39.82 -9.82 14.92
CA THR A 1143 39.54 -11.23 14.64
C THR A 1143 38.08 -11.41 14.28
N LEU A 1144 37.82 -11.92 13.08
CA LEU A 1144 36.50 -12.28 12.59
C LEU A 1144 36.25 -13.77 12.82
N LYS A 1145 35.06 -14.16 13.27
CA LYS A 1145 34.69 -15.56 13.46
C LYS A 1145 33.22 -15.82 13.18
N ARG A 1146 32.90 -17.08 12.86
CA ARG A 1146 31.53 -17.58 12.75
C ARG A 1146 30.89 -17.68 14.13
N ALA A 1147 29.74 -17.03 14.32
CA ALA A 1147 28.97 -17.08 15.58
C ALA A 1147 27.68 -17.91 15.48
N MET A 1148 27.14 -18.11 14.27
CA MET A 1148 26.00 -19.01 14.00
C MET A 1148 26.43 -20.16 13.11
N ASN A 1149 26.01 -21.38 13.45
CA ASN A 1149 26.21 -22.56 12.60
C ASN A 1149 25.02 -22.72 11.65
N VAL A 1150 25.10 -22.10 10.48
CA VAL A 1150 24.04 -22.16 9.44
C VAL A 1150 24.55 -22.91 8.21
N PRO A 1151 23.68 -23.66 7.50
CA PRO A 1151 24.10 -24.45 6.34
C PRO A 1151 24.81 -23.64 5.26
N GLY A 1152 25.96 -24.14 4.80
CA GLY A 1152 26.77 -23.55 3.72
C GLY A 1152 27.65 -22.37 4.12
N LEU A 1153 27.58 -21.87 5.37
CA LEU A 1153 28.46 -20.80 5.84
C LEU A 1153 29.75 -21.40 6.44
N GLU A 1154 30.70 -21.76 5.58
CA GLU A 1154 32.03 -22.21 5.98
C GLU A 1154 32.97 -21.00 6.18
N PHE A 1155 32.95 -20.41 7.38
CA PHE A 1155 33.78 -19.27 7.72
C PHE A 1155 34.73 -19.60 8.88
N THR A 1156 36.02 -19.72 8.58
CA THR A 1156 37.09 -19.96 9.57
C THR A 1156 37.46 -18.66 10.27
N GLU A 1157 37.78 -18.75 11.55
CA GLU A 1157 38.31 -17.60 12.30
C GLU A 1157 39.56 -17.03 11.62
N ALA A 1158 39.58 -15.71 11.41
CA ALA A 1158 40.66 -15.04 10.71
C ALA A 1158 40.93 -13.65 11.30
N GLN A 1159 42.21 -13.34 11.52
CA GLN A 1159 42.63 -11.97 11.83
C GLN A 1159 42.74 -11.17 10.54
N VAL A 1160 42.14 -9.98 10.52
CA VAL A 1160 42.20 -9.06 9.39
C VAL A 1160 42.63 -7.68 9.87
N THR A 1161 43.44 -7.00 9.06
CA THR A 1161 43.72 -5.56 9.20
C THR A 1161 43.09 -4.84 8.03
N LEU A 1162 42.19 -3.89 8.31
CA LEU A 1162 41.48 -3.08 7.33
C LEU A 1162 41.97 -1.64 7.39
N GLN A 1163 42.35 -1.08 6.24
CA GLN A 1163 42.73 0.33 6.13
C GLN A 1163 41.49 1.24 6.26
N PRO A 1164 41.67 2.54 6.57
CA PRO A 1164 40.59 3.52 6.58
C PRO A 1164 39.79 3.50 5.26
N GLY A 1165 38.46 3.37 5.35
CA GLY A 1165 37.56 3.29 4.20
C GLY A 1165 37.63 1.99 3.38
N GLU A 1166 38.47 1.01 3.76
CA GLU A 1166 38.61 -0.23 3.00
C GLU A 1166 37.30 -1.04 3.03
N TYR A 1167 36.93 -1.59 1.87
CA TYR A 1167 35.89 -2.61 1.73
C TYR A 1167 36.53 -3.91 1.22
N ARG A 1168 36.36 -4.99 1.97
CA ARG A 1168 36.96 -6.30 1.67
C ARG A 1168 35.90 -7.39 1.65
N VAL A 1169 35.88 -8.19 0.59
CA VAL A 1169 35.06 -9.40 0.49
C VAL A 1169 35.89 -10.58 0.99
N LEU A 1170 35.34 -11.36 1.92
CA LEU A 1170 36.02 -12.47 2.61
C LEU A 1170 35.52 -13.85 2.20
N SER A 1171 34.28 -13.92 1.69
CA SER A 1171 33.70 -15.12 1.10
C SER A 1171 32.97 -14.68 -0.16
N PRO A 1172 33.53 -14.93 -1.36
CA PRO A 1172 32.97 -14.44 -2.61
C PRO A 1172 31.72 -15.23 -3.00
N VAL A 1173 30.85 -14.58 -3.78
CA VAL A 1173 29.57 -15.09 -4.31
C VAL A 1173 29.76 -16.40 -5.09
N MET A 1174 30.91 -16.57 -5.73
CA MET A 1174 31.37 -17.81 -6.37
C MET A 1174 32.91 -17.79 -6.36
N ALA A 1175 33.55 -18.93 -6.07
CA ALA A 1175 34.98 -19.06 -6.34
C ALA A 1175 35.14 -19.13 -7.86
N VAL A 1176 35.56 -18.02 -8.48
CA VAL A 1176 36.16 -18.08 -9.81
C VAL A 1176 37.39 -18.96 -9.65
N ALA A 1177 37.33 -20.19 -10.18
CA ALA A 1177 38.56 -20.92 -10.45
C ALA A 1177 39.36 -20.03 -11.42
N PRO A 1178 40.61 -19.66 -11.08
CA PRO A 1178 41.38 -18.65 -11.81
C PRO A 1178 41.57 -18.97 -13.29
#